data_AF-A0A1W4XBB7-F1
#
_entry.id   AF-A0A1W4XBB7-F1
#
_cell.length_a   1.000
_cell.length_b   1.000
_cell.length_c   1.000
_cell.angle_alpha   90.00
_cell.angle_beta   90.00
_cell.angle_gamma   90.00
#
_symmetry.space_group_name_H-M   'P 1'
#
loop_
_entity.id
_entity.type
_entity.pdbx_description
1 polymer ?
#
loop_
_entity_poly.entity_id
_entity_poly.type
_entity_poly.pdbx_seq_one_letter_code
_entity_poly.pdbx_strand_id
1 'polypeptide(L)'
;MSVSGDSENKDKGQVKTLRFIEVTDVNDDDEQSQIGEEEEESLECMWPEQEEETVEEEEQDVTEETLLSPDNPLLEKFQKALKEHLLKQIETIKSEVFELESGTKKLNVEREKLGVEVYEIQQQLNKQQEELKLCEEQLQNVIAAKDQVEHDLQIAINEYKETKAKLHEAEREEIGLRRELEAVDLLHQQMSTWEETVESELAVNQRIFEKSRKDKLKAAAEKREQDGFIYKLMKEIWRLEGEIETMDMQIRVKEEEREKLADEIALANVDLETFNNEHKCLMQSWNSLLVAINYRDKVYNSMENELEKKSEKLRAILAEIDAVKKLGVREMQRSEELSIFKDRVVQDIVNYSKRLDLEYKKKFEIDDQIALLKRIIEQTEKDVDLIKAENAEKGQVDANLQRDIEAIDLQKGELDNQILAVLEEQITNDKASKYLQKLLREIKDKNRDLEVSLANSENLNAKVLMEVETQKFLIEKIQQTINEVEKEQTSYDAEIKANKTLVTEIEGQFLKKRREINILTKKIETIMQQTGGVEVSPLELKIQTLEKNLVDINEDIKQLERYWLREQAYIVGLTQKRQNQLRDINVMKKQIMLLTQKNLTIGDELEAYKKESDKIEKNTTIMLNRLTTLNEKNNNLRGNKYNLDKDVIFKQNEYIGQLETAEMELLNLESDCTEIEKEKQTISEELIEANRESLVWEKRLIMVLQLKKQIKEEQAEGGEVGTMKFEIHRMQVRLGQLKKAQDKLLHDLQHCLSRREAIVNTAEAREKRTKGAVDQTRMNFERKLEETRLRHKEIQKEIEEVAADLNKAELEVELSRKQIQQIEKEVEEIKQRIERTKHDVEIAETENEKSLGITLTKQKKLGFYIDLSKGKQPYILYCSDKTINPELEKQKELNSILITVVQKTFVDFPERYQHFLRIYNTLIIPTMYL
;
A
#
# COMPACT_ATOMS: atom_id res chain seq x y z
N MET A 1 -9.11 -68.04 27.43
CA MET A 1 -9.12 -67.05 28.52
C MET A 1 -9.58 -65.73 27.93
N SER A 2 -10.62 -65.03 28.41
CA SER A 2 -11.63 -65.35 29.44
C SER A 2 -12.89 -64.49 29.15
N VAL A 3 -14.12 -65.04 29.22
CA VAL A 3 -15.15 -64.78 30.28
C VAL A 3 -15.63 -63.30 30.35
N SER A 4 -16.91 -62.93 30.37
CA SER A 4 -18.24 -63.61 30.49
C SER A 4 -19.24 -62.96 29.48
N GLY A 5 -20.49 -63.41 29.22
CA GLY A 5 -21.52 -64.00 30.11
C GLY A 5 -22.29 -62.88 30.86
N ASP A 6 -23.61 -62.88 31.01
CA ASP A 6 -24.70 -63.84 30.69
C ASP A 6 -25.98 -63.03 30.30
N SER A 7 -27.25 -63.50 30.19
CA SER A 7 -27.96 -64.67 30.71
C SER A 7 -29.36 -64.83 30.07
N GLU A 8 -29.84 -66.09 29.96
CA GLU A 8 -31.24 -66.55 30.23
C GLU A 8 -32.46 -65.93 29.47
N ASN A 9 -33.61 -66.58 29.21
CA ASN A 9 -34.34 -67.80 29.68
C ASN A 9 -35.34 -68.22 28.56
N LYS A 10 -36.13 -69.32 28.51
CA LYS A 10 -36.22 -70.75 28.97
C LYS A 10 -37.62 -71.23 28.45
N ASP A 11 -38.05 -72.48 28.26
CA ASP A 11 -37.55 -73.87 28.34
C ASP A 11 -38.65 -74.81 27.74
N LYS A 12 -38.35 -76.10 27.43
CA LYS A 12 -39.29 -77.22 27.06
C LYS A 12 -39.91 -77.17 25.64
N GLY A 13 -40.00 -78.24 24.83
CA GLY A 13 -39.62 -79.67 24.94
C GLY A 13 -40.21 -80.46 23.73
N GLN A 14 -39.99 -81.77 23.49
CA GLN A 14 -39.16 -82.81 24.12
C GLN A 14 -39.04 -84.07 23.20
N VAL A 15 -37.85 -84.70 23.12
CA VAL A 15 -37.56 -86.17 23.32
C VAL A 15 -38.35 -87.22 22.48
N LYS A 16 -37.74 -88.17 21.71
CA LYS A 16 -36.94 -89.34 22.19
C LYS A 16 -36.21 -90.15 21.07
N THR A 17 -34.90 -90.48 21.26
CA THR A 17 -34.16 -91.78 20.99
C THR A 17 -34.19 -92.52 19.63
N LEU A 18 -33.19 -93.30 19.12
CA LEU A 18 -31.77 -93.72 19.40
C LEU A 18 -31.19 -94.24 18.03
N ARG A 19 -29.90 -94.12 17.61
CA ARG A 19 -28.62 -94.77 18.04
C ARG A 19 -28.61 -96.31 17.76
N PHE A 20 -27.60 -96.98 17.16
CA PHE A 20 -26.12 -96.79 17.16
C PHE A 20 -25.41 -96.75 15.76
N ILE A 21 -24.32 -97.52 15.51
CA ILE A 21 -23.10 -97.07 14.78
C ILE A 21 -22.09 -98.21 14.38
N GLU A 22 -21.10 -97.94 13.47
CA GLU A 22 -19.80 -98.66 13.22
C GLU A 22 -19.80 -100.11 12.61
N VAL A 23 -18.76 -100.73 11.97
CA VAL A 23 -17.50 -100.33 11.23
C VAL A 23 -16.88 -101.54 10.40
N THR A 24 -16.08 -101.24 9.35
CA THR A 24 -15.15 -102.03 8.45
C THR A 24 -15.01 -103.58 8.42
N ASP A 25 -14.99 -104.12 7.18
CA ASP A 25 -14.03 -105.03 6.49
C ASP A 25 -13.54 -106.42 7.03
N VAL A 26 -13.10 -107.27 6.06
CA VAL A 26 -12.05 -108.35 6.08
C VAL A 26 -12.48 -109.86 6.08
N ASN A 27 -12.11 -110.56 4.98
CA ASN A 27 -11.72 -111.98 4.72
C ASN A 27 -12.68 -113.22 4.68
N ASP A 28 -12.51 -113.96 3.57
CA ASP A 28 -12.12 -115.39 3.36
C ASP A 28 -12.97 -116.65 3.72
N ASP A 29 -12.79 -117.66 2.83
CA ASP A 29 -12.79 -119.14 2.93
C ASP A 29 -14.06 -120.00 3.26
N ASP A 30 -14.51 -120.70 2.20
CA ASP A 30 -14.73 -122.17 2.04
C ASP A 30 -15.58 -123.09 2.96
N GLU A 31 -16.43 -123.86 2.25
CA GLU A 31 -16.77 -125.31 2.37
C GLU A 31 -17.78 -125.94 3.39
N GLN A 32 -18.50 -126.95 2.85
CA GLN A 32 -19.18 -128.14 3.46
C GLN A 32 -20.46 -127.93 4.33
N SER A 33 -21.64 -128.44 3.93
CA SER A 33 -22.22 -129.82 4.15
C SER A 33 -22.85 -130.01 5.56
N GLN A 34 -23.89 -130.82 5.86
CA GLN A 34 -24.81 -131.80 5.19
C GLN A 34 -26.08 -131.96 6.11
N ILE A 35 -27.15 -132.78 5.99
CA ILE A 35 -27.68 -133.89 5.13
C ILE A 35 -29.22 -134.03 5.36
N GLY A 36 -29.94 -134.91 4.64
CA GLY A 36 -31.34 -135.37 4.93
C GLY A 36 -32.36 -135.02 3.82
N GLU A 37 -33.14 -135.92 3.19
CA GLU A 37 -33.50 -137.36 3.42
C GLU A 37 -34.24 -137.63 4.75
N GLU A 38 -35.23 -138.54 4.86
CA GLU A 38 -35.86 -139.49 3.88
C GLU A 38 -36.92 -138.84 2.94
N GLU A 39 -38.08 -139.37 2.46
CA GLU A 39 -38.97 -140.54 2.70
C GLU A 39 -39.76 -140.92 1.38
N GLU A 40 -40.67 -141.92 1.38
CA GLU A 40 -41.42 -142.47 0.21
C GLU A 40 -42.91 -141.98 0.13
N GLU A 41 -43.89 -142.41 -0.70
CA GLU A 41 -44.14 -143.58 -1.60
C GLU A 41 -45.29 -143.25 -2.63
N SER A 42 -45.45 -144.05 -3.72
CA SER A 42 -46.72 -144.27 -4.51
C SER A 42 -47.35 -143.12 -5.36
N LEU A 43 -48.05 -143.33 -6.50
CA LEU A 43 -48.37 -144.53 -7.32
C LEU A 43 -48.91 -144.12 -8.73
N GLU A 44 -48.33 -144.59 -9.85
CA GLU A 44 -49.06 -144.96 -11.09
C GLU A 44 -48.16 -145.78 -12.07
N CYS A 45 -48.75 -146.54 -12.99
CA CYS A 45 -48.15 -147.78 -13.54
C CYS A 45 -47.61 -147.73 -15.00
N MET A 46 -46.82 -148.75 -15.35
CA MET A 46 -46.28 -148.99 -16.70
C MET A 46 -47.22 -149.84 -17.60
N TRP A 47 -47.21 -149.53 -18.91
CA TRP A 47 -47.06 -150.40 -20.12
C TRP A 47 -47.27 -151.93 -19.96
N PRO A 48 -47.85 -152.67 -20.94
CA PRO A 48 -47.43 -152.62 -22.36
C PRO A 48 -48.52 -152.93 -23.44
N GLU A 49 -48.06 -153.19 -24.67
CA GLU A 49 -48.78 -153.77 -25.83
C GLU A 49 -48.98 -155.29 -25.68
N GLN A 50 -49.99 -155.91 -26.34
CA GLN A 50 -49.81 -157.13 -27.18
C GLN A 50 -51.06 -157.62 -27.96
N GLU A 51 -50.79 -158.57 -28.86
CA GLU A 51 -51.44 -159.01 -30.11
C GLU A 51 -52.67 -159.96 -30.05
N GLU A 52 -53.43 -159.96 -31.15
CA GLU A 52 -54.07 -161.10 -31.88
C GLU A 52 -55.35 -161.89 -31.45
N GLU A 53 -55.84 -162.65 -32.45
CA GLU A 53 -56.94 -163.66 -32.55
C GLU A 53 -58.42 -163.22 -32.72
N THR A 54 -59.28 -164.18 -33.09
CA THR A 54 -60.43 -164.03 -34.04
C THR A 54 -61.73 -164.77 -33.61
N VAL A 55 -62.78 -164.73 -34.47
CA VAL A 55 -63.90 -165.72 -34.71
C VAL A 55 -65.34 -165.12 -34.71
N GLU A 56 -66.01 -165.21 -35.87
CA GLU A 56 -67.38 -165.70 -36.26
C GLU A 56 -68.55 -165.71 -35.21
N GLU A 57 -69.87 -165.66 -35.51
CA GLU A 57 -70.69 -165.65 -36.75
C GLU A 57 -72.19 -165.22 -36.50
N GLU A 58 -73.10 -165.39 -37.50
CA GLU A 58 -74.60 -165.51 -37.42
C GLU A 58 -75.49 -164.27 -37.06
N GLU A 59 -76.75 -164.08 -37.52
CA GLU A 59 -77.53 -164.54 -38.72
C GLU A 59 -78.90 -163.76 -38.85
N GLN A 60 -79.77 -164.17 -39.80
CA GLN A 60 -81.25 -163.95 -39.94
C GLN A 60 -81.83 -162.84 -40.87
N ASP A 61 -83.08 -163.08 -41.34
CA ASP A 61 -83.55 -162.84 -42.72
C ASP A 61 -85.10 -162.56 -42.86
N VAL A 62 -85.56 -162.21 -44.08
CA VAL A 62 -86.85 -162.61 -44.73
C VAL A 62 -88.19 -161.78 -44.66
N THR A 63 -88.93 -161.81 -45.80
CA THR A 63 -90.34 -161.40 -46.12
C THR A 63 -90.75 -159.90 -46.13
N GLU A 64 -91.54 -159.31 -47.06
CA GLU A 64 -92.70 -159.71 -47.93
C GLU A 64 -94.07 -159.77 -47.18
N GLU A 65 -95.27 -159.46 -47.70
CA GLU A 65 -95.81 -158.80 -48.93
C GLU A 65 -97.11 -158.01 -48.52
N THR A 66 -98.21 -157.65 -49.22
CA THR A 66 -98.85 -157.74 -50.57
C THR A 66 -99.68 -156.43 -50.73
N LEU A 67 -99.50 -155.53 -51.70
CA LEU A 67 -99.97 -155.50 -53.11
C LEU A 67 -101.50 -155.48 -53.35
N LEU A 68 -101.97 -154.51 -54.14
CA LEU A 68 -103.20 -154.59 -54.94
C LEU A 68 -102.90 -153.95 -56.32
N SER A 69 -103.37 -154.58 -57.39
CA SER A 69 -102.54 -154.76 -58.60
C SER A 69 -102.88 -153.82 -59.79
N PRO A 70 -102.03 -153.77 -60.84
CA PRO A 70 -102.30 -153.01 -62.08
C PRO A 70 -103.36 -153.75 -62.94
N ASP A 71 -103.90 -153.24 -64.06
CA ASP A 71 -103.31 -152.34 -65.06
C ASP A 71 -104.14 -151.10 -65.42
N ASN A 72 -103.46 -149.96 -65.57
CA ASN A 72 -103.97 -148.79 -66.28
C ASN A 72 -102.80 -148.07 -67.02
N PRO A 73 -102.85 -147.83 -68.34
CA PRO A 73 -101.67 -147.45 -69.15
C PRO A 73 -101.01 -146.09 -68.86
N LEU A 74 -101.50 -145.33 -67.89
CA LEU A 74 -100.96 -144.01 -67.51
C LEU A 74 -99.94 -144.06 -66.35
N LEU A 75 -99.81 -145.19 -65.65
CA LEU A 75 -98.92 -145.33 -64.48
C LEU A 75 -97.49 -145.79 -64.81
N GLU A 76 -97.28 -146.47 -65.94
CA GLU A 76 -96.04 -147.21 -66.24
C GLU A 76 -94.78 -146.31 -66.26
N LYS A 77 -94.89 -145.09 -66.81
CA LYS A 77 -93.78 -144.12 -66.83
C LYS A 77 -93.50 -143.51 -65.45
N PHE A 78 -94.50 -143.40 -64.59
CA PHE A 78 -94.34 -142.85 -63.24
C PHE A 78 -93.69 -143.89 -62.29
N GLN A 79 -94.05 -145.16 -62.44
CA GLN A 79 -93.47 -146.27 -61.67
C GLN A 79 -91.98 -146.49 -61.97
N LYS A 80 -91.53 -146.28 -63.22
CA LYS A 80 -90.10 -146.34 -63.59
C LYS A 80 -89.27 -145.27 -62.89
N ALA A 81 -89.72 -144.01 -62.93
CA ALA A 81 -89.01 -142.89 -62.28
C ALA A 81 -88.91 -143.05 -60.75
N LEU A 82 -89.94 -143.61 -60.10
CA LEU A 82 -89.91 -143.87 -58.65
C LEU A 82 -88.89 -144.96 -58.28
N LYS A 83 -88.70 -145.97 -59.13
CA LYS A 83 -87.75 -147.06 -58.87
C LYS A 83 -86.28 -146.63 -59.03
N GLU A 84 -85.99 -145.71 -59.94
CA GLU A 84 -84.65 -145.11 -60.06
C GLU A 84 -84.30 -144.20 -58.87
N HIS A 85 -85.27 -143.50 -58.28
CA HIS A 85 -85.04 -142.64 -57.12
C HIS A 85 -84.56 -143.42 -55.89
N LEU A 86 -85.20 -144.56 -55.60
CA LEU A 86 -84.88 -145.38 -54.43
C LEU A 86 -83.52 -146.08 -54.55
N LEU A 87 -83.12 -146.49 -55.77
CA LEU A 87 -81.79 -147.07 -56.00
C LEU A 87 -80.67 -146.05 -55.77
N LYS A 88 -80.84 -144.81 -56.23
CA LYS A 88 -79.85 -143.73 -56.02
C LYS A 88 -79.61 -143.41 -54.55
N GLN A 89 -80.63 -143.48 -53.70
CA GLN A 89 -80.47 -143.25 -52.26
C GLN A 89 -79.67 -144.36 -51.55
N ILE A 90 -79.62 -145.57 -52.12
CA ILE A 90 -78.79 -146.68 -51.60
C ILE A 90 -77.33 -146.52 -52.06
N GLU A 91 -77.09 -145.99 -53.27
CA GLU A 91 -75.75 -145.66 -53.74
C GLU A 91 -75.13 -144.49 -52.96
N THR A 92 -75.89 -143.43 -52.64
CA THR A 92 -75.36 -142.27 -51.90
C THR A 92 -74.87 -142.65 -50.50
N ILE A 93 -75.62 -143.45 -49.75
CA ILE A 93 -75.22 -143.91 -48.41
C ILE A 93 -73.93 -144.76 -48.48
N LYS A 94 -73.76 -145.57 -49.53
CA LYS A 94 -72.52 -146.34 -49.73
C LYS A 94 -71.32 -145.46 -50.09
N SER A 95 -71.51 -144.38 -50.84
CA SER A 95 -70.43 -143.40 -51.05
C SER A 95 -70.08 -142.62 -49.78
N GLU A 96 -71.05 -142.25 -48.94
CA GLU A 96 -70.79 -141.53 -47.69
C GLU A 96 -69.92 -142.34 -46.71
N VAL A 97 -70.16 -143.64 -46.56
CA VAL A 97 -69.31 -144.53 -45.75
C VAL A 97 -67.88 -144.58 -46.28
N PHE A 98 -67.70 -144.71 -47.60
CA PHE A 98 -66.36 -144.74 -48.22
C PHE A 98 -65.63 -143.39 -48.11
N GLU A 99 -66.34 -142.26 -48.23
CA GLU A 99 -65.74 -140.93 -48.02
C GLU A 99 -65.25 -140.76 -46.58
N LEU A 100 -66.01 -141.22 -45.57
CA LEU A 100 -65.61 -141.19 -44.16
C LEU A 100 -64.36 -142.03 -43.86
N GLU A 101 -64.25 -143.24 -44.42
CA GLU A 101 -63.03 -144.05 -44.32
C GLU A 101 -61.83 -143.41 -45.04
N SER A 102 -62.06 -142.67 -46.12
CA SER A 102 -60.99 -141.90 -46.79
C SER A 102 -60.58 -140.67 -45.97
N GLY A 103 -61.51 -140.07 -45.23
CA GLY A 103 -61.30 -138.88 -44.41
C GLY A 103 -60.49 -139.17 -43.16
N THR A 104 -60.82 -140.23 -42.43
CA THR A 104 -60.08 -140.66 -41.23
C THR A 104 -58.62 -141.00 -41.55
N LYS A 105 -58.34 -141.65 -42.69
CA LYS A 105 -56.97 -141.91 -43.16
C LYS A 105 -56.19 -140.64 -43.50
N LYS A 106 -56.83 -139.59 -44.06
CA LYS A 106 -56.20 -138.29 -44.31
C LYS A 106 -55.90 -137.55 -42.99
N LEU A 107 -56.85 -137.54 -42.06
CA LEU A 107 -56.71 -136.87 -40.76
C LEU A 107 -55.55 -137.42 -39.91
N ASN A 108 -55.23 -138.71 -39.98
CA ASN A 108 -54.04 -139.25 -39.32
C ASN A 108 -52.73 -138.70 -39.93
N VAL A 109 -52.63 -138.62 -41.25
CA VAL A 109 -51.46 -138.04 -41.94
C VAL A 109 -51.34 -136.53 -41.68
N GLU A 110 -52.46 -135.83 -41.52
CA GLU A 110 -52.47 -134.42 -41.10
C GLU A 110 -52.05 -134.26 -39.63
N ARG A 111 -52.47 -135.17 -38.73
CA ARG A 111 -52.02 -135.21 -37.33
C ARG A 111 -50.51 -135.43 -37.22
N GLU A 112 -49.94 -136.31 -38.03
CA GLU A 112 -48.50 -136.58 -38.07
C GLU A 112 -47.70 -135.36 -38.57
N LYS A 113 -48.17 -134.68 -39.62
CA LYS A 113 -47.58 -133.43 -40.09
C LYS A 113 -47.64 -132.32 -39.06
N LEU A 114 -48.81 -132.12 -38.41
CA LEU A 114 -48.96 -131.17 -37.32
C LEU A 114 -48.02 -131.49 -36.14
N GLY A 115 -47.73 -132.77 -35.87
CA GLY A 115 -46.72 -133.16 -34.89
C GLY A 115 -45.30 -132.70 -35.25
N VAL A 116 -44.91 -132.78 -36.52
CA VAL A 116 -43.62 -132.27 -37.01
C VAL A 116 -43.59 -130.74 -37.01
N GLU A 117 -44.65 -130.08 -37.50
CA GLU A 117 -44.77 -128.61 -37.48
C GLU A 117 -44.72 -128.05 -36.05
N VAL A 118 -45.38 -128.70 -35.08
CA VAL A 118 -45.28 -128.33 -33.66
C VAL A 118 -43.85 -128.50 -33.14
N TYR A 119 -43.12 -129.56 -33.51
CA TYR A 119 -41.72 -129.73 -33.09
C TYR A 119 -40.77 -128.69 -33.73
N GLU A 120 -40.99 -128.33 -35.00
CA GLU A 120 -40.25 -127.23 -35.64
C GLU A 120 -40.53 -125.88 -34.97
N ILE A 121 -41.79 -125.60 -34.63
CA ILE A 121 -42.21 -124.41 -33.87
C ILE A 121 -41.58 -124.43 -32.46
N GLN A 122 -41.52 -125.59 -31.79
CA GLN A 122 -40.86 -125.75 -30.49
C GLN A 122 -39.37 -125.40 -30.59
N GLN A 123 -38.68 -125.80 -31.67
CA GLN A 123 -37.28 -125.46 -31.90
C GLN A 123 -37.09 -123.98 -32.25
N GLN A 124 -38.03 -123.35 -32.96
CA GLN A 124 -38.02 -121.91 -33.22
C GLN A 124 -38.26 -121.10 -31.93
N LEU A 125 -39.18 -121.55 -31.07
CA LEU A 125 -39.46 -120.93 -29.77
C LEU A 125 -38.22 -120.94 -28.87
N ASN A 126 -37.50 -122.07 -28.79
CA ASN A 126 -36.28 -122.16 -27.99
C ASN A 126 -35.20 -121.18 -28.49
N LYS A 127 -35.00 -121.08 -29.81
CA LYS A 127 -34.07 -120.08 -30.42
C LYS A 127 -34.48 -118.66 -30.08
N GLN A 128 -35.78 -118.34 -30.16
CA GLN A 128 -36.30 -117.02 -29.76
C GLN A 128 -36.12 -116.74 -28.26
N GLN A 129 -36.16 -117.76 -27.39
CA GLN A 129 -35.85 -117.61 -25.97
C GLN A 129 -34.35 -117.39 -25.71
N GLU A 130 -33.47 -117.98 -26.52
CA GLU A 130 -32.02 -117.71 -26.48
C GLU A 130 -31.71 -116.30 -27.01
N GLU A 131 -32.34 -115.88 -28.11
CA GLU A 131 -32.25 -114.51 -28.65
C GLU A 131 -32.80 -113.46 -27.66
N LEU A 132 -33.91 -113.75 -26.96
CA LEU A 132 -34.45 -112.87 -25.93
C LEU A 132 -33.52 -112.74 -24.73
N LYS A 133 -32.92 -113.83 -24.23
CA LYS A 133 -31.93 -113.76 -23.15
C LYS A 133 -30.70 -112.95 -23.56
N LEU A 134 -30.20 -113.12 -24.79
CA LEU A 134 -29.12 -112.31 -25.32
C LEU A 134 -29.50 -110.82 -25.41
N CYS A 135 -30.75 -110.50 -25.75
CA CYS A 135 -31.27 -109.13 -25.71
C CYS A 135 -31.43 -108.59 -24.28
N GLU A 136 -31.82 -109.41 -23.30
CA GLU A 136 -31.87 -109.05 -21.87
C GLU A 136 -30.46 -108.77 -21.32
N GLU A 137 -29.48 -109.60 -21.64
CA GLU A 137 -28.06 -109.37 -21.32
C GLU A 137 -27.54 -108.08 -21.98
N GLN A 138 -27.82 -107.85 -23.26
CA GLN A 138 -27.45 -106.59 -23.94
C GLN A 138 -28.12 -105.37 -23.28
N LEU A 139 -29.39 -105.48 -22.89
CA LEU A 139 -30.14 -104.40 -22.25
C LEU A 139 -29.62 -104.11 -20.84
N GLN A 140 -29.24 -105.13 -20.06
CA GLN A 140 -28.56 -104.95 -18.77
C GLN A 140 -27.19 -104.26 -18.94
N ASN A 141 -26.40 -104.66 -19.95
CA ASN A 141 -25.13 -104.00 -20.27
C ASN A 141 -25.32 -102.52 -20.69
N VAL A 142 -26.38 -102.21 -21.45
CA VAL A 142 -26.72 -100.83 -21.83
C VAL A 142 -27.19 -100.00 -20.62
N ILE A 143 -27.94 -100.59 -19.67
CA ILE A 143 -28.30 -99.92 -18.42
C ILE A 143 -27.05 -99.65 -17.57
N ALA A 144 -26.16 -100.63 -17.40
CA ALA A 144 -24.91 -100.44 -16.66
C ALA A 144 -24.02 -99.35 -17.28
N ALA A 145 -23.91 -99.29 -18.61
CA ALA A 145 -23.18 -98.24 -19.31
C ALA A 145 -23.86 -96.86 -19.18
N LYS A 146 -25.20 -96.80 -19.23
CA LYS A 146 -25.97 -95.57 -18.99
C LYS A 146 -25.74 -95.04 -17.57
N ASP A 147 -25.80 -95.91 -16.56
CA ASP A 147 -25.67 -95.51 -15.16
C ASP A 147 -24.23 -95.10 -14.82
N GLN A 148 -23.22 -95.68 -15.47
CA GLN A 148 -21.84 -95.17 -15.44
C GLN A 148 -21.73 -93.76 -16.05
N VAL A 149 -22.30 -93.53 -17.25
CA VAL A 149 -22.27 -92.21 -17.90
C VAL A 149 -23.05 -91.16 -17.10
N GLU A 150 -24.16 -91.52 -16.45
CA GLU A 150 -24.88 -90.61 -15.54
C GLU A 150 -24.10 -90.32 -14.26
N HIS A 151 -23.31 -91.27 -13.75
CA HIS A 151 -22.40 -91.04 -12.63
C HIS A 151 -21.25 -90.08 -13.01
N ASP A 152 -20.57 -90.34 -14.13
CA ASP A 152 -19.49 -89.49 -14.66
C ASP A 152 -20.01 -88.07 -14.99
N LEU A 153 -21.20 -87.97 -15.57
CA LEU A 153 -21.87 -86.69 -15.83
C LEU A 153 -22.17 -85.95 -14.51
N GLN A 154 -22.61 -86.65 -13.47
CA GLN A 154 -22.88 -86.04 -12.17
C GLN A 154 -21.59 -85.60 -11.44
N ILE A 155 -20.48 -86.31 -11.62
CA ILE A 155 -19.14 -85.88 -11.19
C ILE A 155 -18.76 -84.59 -11.93
N ALA A 156 -18.78 -84.60 -13.27
CA ALA A 156 -18.43 -83.44 -14.10
C ALA A 156 -19.33 -82.22 -13.81
N ILE A 157 -20.61 -82.41 -13.53
CA ILE A 157 -21.54 -81.36 -13.09
C ILE A 157 -21.14 -80.77 -11.73
N ASN A 158 -20.60 -81.56 -10.82
CA ASN A 158 -20.13 -81.07 -9.51
C ASN A 158 -18.76 -80.38 -9.62
N GLU A 159 -17.84 -80.92 -10.42
CA GLU A 159 -16.57 -80.26 -10.76
C GLU A 159 -16.80 -78.92 -11.47
N TYR A 160 -17.78 -78.83 -12.37
CA TYR A 160 -18.19 -77.58 -13.01
C TYR A 160 -18.76 -76.57 -12.00
N LYS A 161 -19.57 -77.01 -11.02
CA LYS A 161 -20.06 -76.13 -9.94
C LYS A 161 -18.92 -75.63 -9.06
N GLU A 162 -17.97 -76.49 -8.70
CA GLU A 162 -16.80 -76.12 -7.90
C GLU A 162 -15.87 -75.15 -8.64
N THR A 163 -15.54 -75.44 -9.90
CA THR A 163 -14.69 -74.55 -10.71
C THR A 163 -15.36 -73.22 -10.99
N LYS A 164 -16.70 -73.20 -11.18
CA LYS A 164 -17.48 -71.96 -11.28
C LYS A 164 -17.55 -71.20 -9.95
N ALA A 165 -17.62 -71.88 -8.81
CA ALA A 165 -17.53 -71.23 -7.49
C ALA A 165 -16.16 -70.58 -7.29
N LYS A 166 -15.08 -71.33 -7.56
CA LYS A 166 -13.69 -70.84 -7.50
C LYS A 166 -13.45 -69.68 -8.48
N LEU A 167 -14.07 -69.69 -9.66
CA LEU A 167 -14.06 -68.57 -10.60
C LEU A 167 -14.78 -67.34 -10.02
N HIS A 168 -15.99 -67.50 -9.46
CA HIS A 168 -16.72 -66.39 -8.83
C HIS A 168 -16.06 -65.87 -7.53
N GLU A 169 -15.21 -66.65 -6.88
CA GLU A 169 -14.35 -66.19 -5.79
C GLU A 169 -13.16 -65.40 -6.34
N ALA A 170 -12.47 -65.90 -7.36
CA ALA A 170 -11.40 -65.17 -8.05
C ALA A 170 -11.88 -63.86 -8.69
N GLU A 171 -13.08 -63.80 -9.27
CA GLU A 171 -13.70 -62.57 -9.79
C GLU A 171 -13.94 -61.54 -8.68
N ARG A 172 -14.31 -61.97 -7.46
CA ARG A 172 -14.47 -61.07 -6.30
C ARG A 172 -13.13 -60.58 -5.78
N GLU A 173 -12.11 -61.44 -5.75
CA GLU A 173 -10.74 -61.06 -5.40
C GLU A 173 -10.16 -60.10 -6.43
N GLU A 174 -10.37 -60.32 -7.74
CA GLU A 174 -9.98 -59.40 -8.80
C GLU A 174 -10.67 -58.03 -8.65
N ILE A 175 -11.98 -58.00 -8.38
CA ILE A 175 -12.73 -56.76 -8.12
C ILE A 175 -12.25 -56.08 -6.81
N GLY A 176 -11.83 -56.84 -5.81
CA GLY A 176 -11.19 -56.32 -4.60
C GLY A 176 -9.85 -55.65 -4.93
N LEU A 177 -8.94 -56.39 -5.57
CA LEU A 177 -7.63 -55.93 -5.99
C LEU A 177 -7.71 -54.74 -6.97
N ARG A 178 -8.69 -54.70 -7.88
CA ARG A 178 -8.94 -53.53 -8.74
C ARG A 178 -9.29 -52.29 -7.94
N ARG A 179 -10.14 -52.39 -6.91
CA ARG A 179 -10.46 -51.26 -6.02
C ARG A 179 -9.28 -50.83 -5.16
N GLU A 180 -8.46 -51.78 -4.71
CA GLU A 180 -7.21 -51.47 -4.00
C GLU A 180 -6.21 -50.77 -4.92
N LEU A 181 -6.11 -51.19 -6.19
CA LEU A 181 -5.27 -50.58 -7.21
C LEU A 181 -5.79 -49.17 -7.58
N GLU A 182 -7.09 -49.00 -7.82
CA GLU A 182 -7.75 -47.70 -8.01
C GLU A 182 -7.53 -46.75 -6.81
N ALA A 183 -7.56 -47.26 -5.57
CA ALA A 183 -7.28 -46.47 -4.38
C ALA A 183 -5.79 -46.12 -4.23
N VAL A 184 -4.88 -47.01 -4.64
CA VAL A 184 -3.43 -46.75 -4.68
C VAL A 184 -3.06 -45.79 -5.81
N ASP A 185 -3.71 -45.88 -6.97
CA ASP A 185 -3.54 -44.93 -8.07
C ASP A 185 -4.07 -43.54 -7.71
N LEU A 186 -5.22 -43.47 -7.01
CA LEU A 186 -5.72 -42.20 -6.46
C LEU A 186 -4.76 -41.63 -5.40
N LEU A 187 -4.19 -42.46 -4.53
CA LEU A 187 -3.15 -42.06 -3.58
C LEU A 187 -1.87 -41.60 -4.30
N HIS A 188 -1.49 -42.25 -5.40
CA HIS A 188 -0.32 -41.90 -6.20
C HIS A 188 -0.51 -40.59 -6.96
N GLN A 189 -1.69 -40.35 -7.55
CA GLN A 189 -2.05 -39.06 -8.15
C GLN A 189 -2.05 -37.95 -7.11
N GLN A 190 -2.57 -38.21 -5.89
CA GLN A 190 -2.45 -37.27 -4.78
C GLN A 190 -0.98 -37.02 -4.43
N MET A 191 -0.16 -38.06 -4.19
CA MET A 191 1.28 -37.88 -3.91
C MET A 191 2.00 -37.12 -5.03
N SER A 192 1.71 -37.40 -6.31
CA SER A 192 2.30 -36.69 -7.45
C SER A 192 1.92 -35.20 -7.47
N THR A 193 0.66 -34.85 -7.20
CA THR A 193 0.27 -33.43 -7.10
C THR A 193 0.86 -32.74 -5.86
N TRP A 194 1.12 -33.49 -4.78
CA TRP A 194 1.86 -32.99 -3.61
C TRP A 194 3.35 -32.82 -3.91
N GLU A 195 3.96 -33.70 -4.69
CA GLU A 195 5.33 -33.56 -5.18
C GLU A 195 5.47 -32.38 -6.15
N GLU A 196 4.60 -32.23 -7.14
CA GLU A 196 4.58 -31.07 -8.05
C GLU A 196 4.36 -29.74 -7.30
N THR A 197 3.45 -29.70 -6.33
CA THR A 197 3.23 -28.48 -5.54
C THR A 197 4.43 -28.18 -4.64
N VAL A 198 5.04 -29.19 -3.99
CA VAL A 198 6.27 -29.03 -3.21
C VAL A 198 7.46 -28.64 -4.08
N GLU A 199 7.61 -29.16 -5.30
CA GLU A 199 8.64 -28.69 -6.25
C GLU A 199 8.39 -27.24 -6.68
N SER A 200 7.14 -26.86 -6.92
CA SER A 200 6.77 -25.48 -7.24
C SER A 200 7.06 -24.53 -6.07
N GLU A 201 6.76 -24.94 -4.83
CA GLU A 201 7.08 -24.21 -3.61
C GLU A 201 8.58 -24.16 -3.37
N LEU A 202 9.33 -25.23 -3.65
CA LEU A 202 10.79 -25.24 -3.56
C LEU A 202 11.41 -24.31 -4.61
N ALA A 203 10.91 -24.29 -5.84
CA ALA A 203 11.36 -23.35 -6.88
C ALA A 203 11.02 -21.89 -6.52
N VAL A 204 9.85 -21.63 -5.94
CA VAL A 204 9.47 -20.31 -5.41
C VAL A 204 10.35 -19.93 -4.22
N ASN A 205 10.59 -20.84 -3.27
CA ASN A 205 11.44 -20.63 -2.11
C ASN A 205 12.91 -20.43 -2.49
N GLN A 206 13.42 -21.11 -3.52
CA GLN A 206 14.74 -20.87 -4.09
C GLN A 206 14.82 -19.46 -4.71
N ARG A 207 13.81 -19.02 -5.47
CA ARG A 207 13.73 -17.65 -6.02
C ARG A 207 13.62 -16.59 -4.92
N ILE A 208 12.86 -16.86 -3.85
CA ILE A 208 12.75 -16.00 -2.66
C ILE A 208 14.07 -15.96 -1.89
N PHE A 209 14.77 -17.09 -1.74
CA PHE A 209 16.07 -17.17 -1.08
C PHE A 209 17.15 -16.46 -1.89
N GLU A 210 17.18 -16.62 -3.23
CA GLU A 210 18.04 -15.86 -4.13
C GLU A 210 17.76 -14.35 -4.04
N LYS A 211 16.49 -13.95 -4.05
CA LYS A 211 16.09 -12.54 -3.90
C LYS A 211 16.54 -12.02 -2.53
N SER A 212 16.25 -12.75 -1.45
CA SER A 212 16.70 -12.43 -0.09
C SER A 212 18.23 -12.34 0.02
N ARG A 213 18.97 -13.21 -0.69
CA ARG A 213 20.44 -13.17 -0.76
C ARG A 213 20.93 -11.93 -1.53
N LYS A 214 20.31 -11.61 -2.67
CA LYS A 214 20.60 -10.40 -3.48
C LYS A 214 20.29 -9.13 -2.68
N ASP A 215 19.16 -9.09 -1.97
CA ASP A 215 18.74 -7.94 -1.15
C ASP A 215 19.55 -7.83 0.15
N LYS A 216 19.97 -8.94 0.78
CA LYS A 216 20.97 -8.94 1.87
C LYS A 216 22.34 -8.44 1.40
N LEU A 217 22.75 -8.75 0.16
CA LEU A 217 24.00 -8.23 -0.42
C LEU A 217 23.91 -6.72 -0.70
N LYS A 218 22.76 -6.22 -1.18
CA LYS A 218 22.50 -4.77 -1.28
C LYS A 218 22.54 -4.08 0.08
N ALA A 219 21.77 -4.59 1.06
CA ALA A 219 21.76 -4.04 2.42
C ALA A 219 23.16 -4.08 3.07
N ALA A 220 24.00 -5.07 2.75
CA ALA A 220 25.40 -5.13 3.21
C ALA A 220 26.37 -4.23 2.40
N ALA A 221 25.96 -3.72 1.24
CA ALA A 221 26.67 -2.67 0.50
C ALA A 221 26.23 -1.28 0.98
N GLU A 222 24.93 -1.03 1.04
CA GLU A 222 24.31 0.16 1.63
C GLU A 222 24.80 0.39 3.06
N LYS A 223 24.88 -0.67 3.89
CA LYS A 223 25.49 -0.56 5.22
C LYS A 223 26.96 -0.16 5.16
N ARG A 224 27.77 -0.68 4.23
CA ARG A 224 29.19 -0.25 4.10
C ARG A 224 29.31 1.21 3.67
N GLU A 225 28.39 1.71 2.84
CA GLU A 225 28.32 3.13 2.47
C GLU A 225 27.89 3.99 3.66
N GLN A 226 26.93 3.53 4.47
CA GLN A 226 26.53 4.16 5.73
C GLN A 226 27.67 4.14 6.76
N ASP A 227 28.32 3.00 7.01
CA ASP A 227 29.49 2.88 7.89
C ASP A 227 30.63 3.82 7.41
N GLY A 228 30.83 3.95 6.09
CA GLY A 228 31.77 4.89 5.48
C GLY A 228 31.36 6.36 5.59
N PHE A 229 30.06 6.67 5.62
CA PHE A 229 29.55 8.01 5.88
C PHE A 229 29.63 8.36 7.37
N ILE A 230 29.30 7.43 8.27
CA ILE A 230 29.50 7.53 9.72
C ILE A 230 30.98 7.76 10.01
N TYR A 231 31.91 7.04 9.38
CA TYR A 231 33.35 7.28 9.56
C TYR A 231 33.78 8.68 9.09
N LYS A 232 33.22 9.20 8.00
CA LYS A 232 33.46 10.59 7.55
C LYS A 232 32.92 11.60 8.57
N LEU A 233 31.69 11.44 9.05
CA LEU A 233 31.09 12.28 10.08
C LEU A 233 31.88 12.21 11.39
N MET A 234 32.30 11.03 11.82
CA MET A 234 33.04 10.82 13.06
C MET A 234 34.45 11.42 13.00
N LYS A 235 35.12 11.34 11.84
CA LYS A 235 36.36 12.08 11.59
C LYS A 235 36.16 13.60 11.61
N GLU A 236 35.04 14.09 11.08
CA GLU A 236 34.72 15.52 11.07
C GLU A 236 34.32 16.03 12.46
N ILE A 237 33.64 15.21 13.25
CA ILE A 237 33.39 15.42 14.68
C ILE A 237 34.73 15.52 15.42
N TRP A 238 35.66 14.57 15.25
CA TRP A 238 36.99 14.65 15.86
C TRP A 238 37.79 15.89 15.43
N ARG A 239 37.62 16.37 14.18
CA ARG A 239 38.21 17.65 13.73
C ARG A 239 37.61 18.83 14.49
N LEU A 240 36.29 18.88 14.62
CA LEU A 240 35.57 19.94 15.32
C LEU A 240 35.80 19.91 16.83
N GLU A 241 35.88 18.74 17.46
CA GLU A 241 36.22 18.56 18.87
C GLU A 241 37.65 19.04 19.16
N GLY A 242 38.61 18.71 18.31
CA GLY A 242 39.98 19.24 18.41
C GLY A 242 40.04 20.75 18.18
N GLU A 243 39.25 21.30 17.26
CA GLU A 243 39.14 22.75 17.07
C GLU A 243 38.52 23.44 18.29
N ILE A 244 37.47 22.87 18.88
CA ILE A 244 36.88 23.33 20.15
C ILE A 244 37.93 23.30 21.26
N GLU A 245 38.68 22.22 21.45
CA GLU A 245 39.73 22.14 22.49
C GLU A 245 40.82 23.22 22.29
N THR A 246 41.23 23.49 21.04
CA THR A 246 42.17 24.59 20.75
C THR A 246 41.57 25.98 20.95
N MET A 247 40.26 26.15 20.78
CA MET A 247 39.55 27.41 21.06
C MET A 247 39.37 27.60 22.57
N ASP A 248 39.01 26.56 23.32
CA ASP A 248 38.92 26.59 24.79
C ASP A 248 40.29 26.81 25.45
N MET A 249 41.37 26.35 24.82
CA MET A 249 42.74 26.70 25.25
C MET A 249 43.08 28.16 24.94
N GLN A 250 42.70 28.68 23.77
CA GLN A 250 42.85 30.10 23.44
C GLN A 250 42.02 31.01 24.36
N ILE A 251 40.78 30.63 24.68
CA ILE A 251 39.91 31.34 25.62
C ILE A 251 40.58 31.41 26.98
N ARG A 252 41.03 30.29 27.55
CA ARG A 252 41.75 30.28 28.84
C ARG A 252 43.00 31.17 28.85
N VAL A 253 43.80 31.16 27.77
CA VAL A 253 44.95 32.07 27.64
C VAL A 253 44.51 33.54 27.56
N LYS A 254 43.39 33.85 26.90
CA LYS A 254 42.84 35.21 26.85
C LYS A 254 42.13 35.64 28.13
N GLU A 255 41.62 34.71 28.93
CA GLU A 255 41.13 34.97 30.28
C GLU A 255 42.30 35.28 31.22
N GLU A 256 43.38 34.49 31.19
CA GLU A 256 44.62 34.78 31.90
C GLU A 256 45.24 36.14 31.51
N GLU A 257 45.30 36.47 30.21
CA GLU A 257 45.74 37.79 29.75
C GLU A 257 44.82 38.91 30.27
N ARG A 258 43.49 38.68 30.27
CA ARG A 258 42.50 39.64 30.75
C ARG A 258 42.56 39.85 32.27
N GLU A 259 42.83 38.81 33.05
CA GLU A 259 43.04 38.91 34.50
C GLU A 259 44.31 39.71 34.79
N LYS A 260 45.43 39.41 34.13
CA LYS A 260 46.69 40.19 34.27
C LYS A 260 46.49 41.67 33.89
N LEU A 261 45.76 41.95 32.82
CA LEU A 261 45.39 43.33 32.43
C LEU A 261 44.41 43.98 33.43
N ALA A 262 43.53 43.21 34.07
CA ALA A 262 42.64 43.72 35.11
C ALA A 262 43.40 44.05 36.40
N ASP A 263 44.39 43.25 36.78
CA ASP A 263 45.31 43.53 37.88
C ASP A 263 46.19 44.74 37.58
N GLU A 264 46.74 44.87 36.37
CA GLU A 264 47.48 46.06 35.93
C GLU A 264 46.60 47.33 35.96
N ILE A 265 45.33 47.23 35.56
CA ILE A 265 44.36 48.33 35.66
C ILE A 265 43.99 48.61 37.13
N ALA A 266 43.89 47.61 38.00
CA ALA A 266 43.64 47.79 39.42
C ALA A 266 44.80 48.50 40.11
N LEU A 267 46.05 48.09 39.83
CA LEU A 267 47.26 48.77 40.28
C LEU A 267 47.34 50.21 39.76
N ALA A 268 47.09 50.43 38.46
CA ALA A 268 47.06 51.78 37.90
C ALA A 268 45.94 52.67 38.49
N ASN A 269 44.80 52.10 38.87
CA ASN A 269 43.75 52.83 39.59
C ASN A 269 44.19 53.17 41.03
N VAL A 270 44.88 52.26 41.73
CA VAL A 270 45.48 52.56 43.04
C VAL A 270 46.54 53.67 42.92
N ASP A 271 47.38 53.66 41.89
CA ASP A 271 48.36 54.72 41.62
C ASP A 271 47.70 56.07 41.25
N LEU A 272 46.55 56.04 40.56
CA LEU A 272 45.74 57.24 40.34
C LEU A 272 45.06 57.74 41.62
N GLU A 273 44.65 56.86 42.53
CA GLU A 273 44.11 57.24 43.83
C GLU A 273 45.19 57.79 44.78
N THR A 274 46.40 57.22 44.80
CA THR A 274 47.53 57.78 45.56
C THR A 274 47.92 59.14 45.01
N PHE A 275 48.10 59.30 43.70
CA PHE A 275 48.37 60.60 43.07
C PHE A 275 47.27 61.64 43.34
N ASN A 276 45.99 61.24 43.29
CA ASN A 276 44.86 62.11 43.63
C ASN A 276 44.89 62.52 45.12
N ASN A 277 45.32 61.64 46.02
CA ASN A 277 45.48 61.94 47.43
C ASN A 277 46.70 62.83 47.70
N GLU A 278 47.84 62.61 47.03
CA GLU A 278 48.98 63.52 47.03
C GLU A 278 48.58 64.91 46.52
N HIS A 279 47.81 64.99 45.42
CA HIS A 279 47.30 66.25 44.90
C HIS A 279 46.37 66.96 45.91
N LYS A 280 45.49 66.24 46.61
CA LYS A 280 44.68 66.81 47.71
C LYS A 280 45.55 67.34 48.85
N CYS A 281 46.56 66.57 49.28
CA CYS A 281 47.48 67.00 50.34
C CYS A 281 48.33 68.21 49.91
N LEU A 282 48.79 68.24 48.66
CA LEU A 282 49.50 69.38 48.08
C LEU A 282 48.60 70.62 48.03
N MET A 283 47.36 70.49 47.54
CA MET A 283 46.38 71.58 47.53
C MET A 283 46.00 72.05 48.95
N GLN A 284 45.91 71.16 49.93
CA GLN A 284 45.74 71.53 51.35
C GLN A 284 46.95 72.32 51.86
N SER A 285 48.19 71.88 51.56
CA SER A 285 49.41 72.59 51.95
C SER A 285 49.53 73.96 51.26
N TRP A 286 49.16 74.04 49.98
CA TRP A 286 49.15 75.28 49.21
C TRP A 286 48.09 76.25 49.71
N ASN A 287 46.88 75.78 50.01
CA ASN A 287 45.84 76.57 50.67
C ASN A 287 46.30 77.05 52.06
N SER A 288 47.00 76.22 52.84
CA SER A 288 47.58 76.61 54.13
C SER A 288 48.66 77.68 53.98
N LEU A 289 49.55 77.54 52.98
CA LEU A 289 50.55 78.55 52.64
C LEU A 289 49.90 79.86 52.16
N LEU A 290 48.84 79.77 51.35
CA LEU A 290 48.11 80.94 50.84
C LEU A 290 47.32 81.64 51.96
N VAL A 291 46.80 80.91 52.95
CA VAL A 291 46.24 81.48 54.19
C VAL A 291 47.34 82.13 55.04
N ALA A 292 48.52 81.50 55.16
CA ALA A 292 49.65 82.07 55.88
C ALA A 292 50.22 83.34 55.21
N ILE A 293 50.24 83.38 53.87
CA ILE A 293 50.57 84.58 53.07
C ILE A 293 49.51 85.65 53.30
N ASN A 294 48.22 85.36 53.11
CA ASN A 294 47.15 86.33 53.38
C ASN A 294 47.13 86.84 54.84
N TYR A 295 47.55 86.03 55.81
CA TYR A 295 47.73 86.47 57.20
C TYR A 295 48.96 87.36 57.35
N ARG A 296 50.10 86.98 56.76
CA ARG A 296 51.32 87.80 56.72
C ARG A 296 51.09 89.13 56.01
N ASP A 297 50.31 89.18 54.94
CA ASP A 297 49.97 90.39 54.20
C ASP A 297 49.01 91.28 55.00
N LYS A 298 48.06 90.70 55.75
CA LYS A 298 47.26 91.46 56.73
C LYS A 298 48.12 92.06 57.84
N VAL A 299 49.13 91.34 58.34
CA VAL A 299 50.09 91.85 59.32
C VAL A 299 51.01 92.90 58.70
N TYR A 300 51.47 92.71 57.47
CA TYR A 300 52.27 93.68 56.72
C TYR A 300 51.48 94.96 56.49
N ASN A 301 50.26 94.89 55.94
CA ASN A 301 49.39 96.04 55.74
C ASN A 301 49.06 96.73 57.08
N SER A 302 48.87 95.98 58.18
CA SER A 302 48.69 96.59 59.51
C SER A 302 49.94 97.33 60.00
N MET A 303 51.14 96.81 59.69
CA MET A 303 52.42 97.44 60.03
C MET A 303 52.71 98.65 59.12
N GLU A 304 52.32 98.59 57.86
CA GLU A 304 52.40 99.67 56.87
C GLU A 304 51.44 100.81 57.25
N ASN A 305 50.20 100.50 57.66
CA ASN A 305 49.28 101.50 58.23
C ASN A 305 49.84 102.16 59.51
N GLU A 306 50.56 101.43 60.37
CA GLU A 306 51.26 102.05 61.50
C GLU A 306 52.50 102.85 61.05
N LEU A 307 53.23 102.40 60.04
CA LEU A 307 54.33 103.15 59.43
C LEU A 307 53.84 104.47 58.81
N GLU A 308 52.71 104.46 58.11
CA GLU A 308 52.05 105.65 57.57
C GLU A 308 51.70 106.62 58.70
N LYS A 309 50.98 106.19 59.75
CA LYS A 309 50.67 107.03 60.92
C LYS A 309 51.92 107.59 61.62
N LYS A 310 53.04 106.85 61.60
CA LYS A 310 54.34 107.34 62.11
C LYS A 310 54.97 108.34 61.13
N SER A 311 54.84 108.14 59.83
CA SER A 311 55.28 109.07 58.79
C SER A 311 54.46 110.38 58.81
N GLU A 312 53.16 110.32 59.12
CA GLU A 312 52.29 111.47 59.29
C GLU A 312 52.65 112.26 60.54
N LYS A 313 52.93 111.57 61.65
CA LYS A 313 53.46 112.20 62.87
C LYS A 313 54.83 112.85 62.63
N LEU A 314 55.71 112.22 61.83
CA LEU A 314 56.94 112.85 61.37
C LEU A 314 56.67 114.06 60.45
N ARG A 315 55.68 113.99 59.55
CA ARG A 315 55.25 115.11 58.69
C ARG A 315 54.71 116.29 59.51
N ALA A 316 53.96 116.02 60.57
CA ALA A 316 53.47 117.01 61.51
C ALA A 316 54.63 117.65 62.28
N ILE A 317 55.55 116.86 62.85
CA ILE A 317 56.74 117.37 63.54
C ILE A 317 57.64 118.19 62.58
N LEU A 318 57.76 117.78 61.31
CA LEU A 318 58.48 118.56 60.29
C LEU A 318 57.76 119.88 59.95
N ALA A 319 56.42 119.89 59.90
CA ALA A 319 55.64 121.11 59.72
C ALA A 319 55.73 122.05 60.94
N GLU A 320 55.77 121.51 62.17
CA GLU A 320 56.05 122.26 63.40
C GLU A 320 57.47 122.85 63.37
N ILE A 321 58.47 122.07 62.97
CA ILE A 321 59.85 122.53 62.78
C ILE A 321 59.92 123.66 61.73
N ASP A 322 59.23 123.54 60.61
CA ASP A 322 59.20 124.58 59.57
C ASP A 322 58.38 125.82 59.99
N ALA A 323 57.37 125.67 60.85
CA ALA A 323 56.69 126.79 61.49
C ALA A 323 57.62 127.52 62.47
N VAL A 324 58.41 126.79 63.26
CA VAL A 324 59.45 127.34 64.14
C VAL A 324 60.56 128.03 63.34
N LYS A 325 61.04 127.46 62.23
CA LYS A 325 61.96 128.15 61.30
C LYS A 325 61.35 129.46 60.77
N LYS A 326 60.07 129.44 60.36
CA LYS A 326 59.34 130.65 59.91
C LYS A 326 59.07 131.67 61.02
N LEU A 327 59.20 131.31 62.30
CA LEU A 327 59.24 132.26 63.42
C LEU A 327 60.67 132.81 63.59
N GLY A 328 61.68 131.93 63.57
CA GLY A 328 63.10 132.32 63.65
C GLY A 328 63.54 133.29 62.56
N VAL A 329 63.09 133.10 61.31
CA VAL A 329 63.37 134.04 60.20
C VAL A 329 62.76 135.43 60.45
N ARG A 330 61.58 135.53 61.07
CA ARG A 330 60.96 136.82 61.41
C ARG A 330 61.69 137.54 62.54
N GLU A 331 62.15 136.82 63.56
CA GLU A 331 63.03 137.39 64.59
C GLU A 331 64.41 137.78 64.02
N MET A 332 64.94 137.02 63.04
CA MET A 332 66.18 137.37 62.36
C MET A 332 66.04 138.66 61.54
N GLN A 333 64.95 138.83 60.79
CA GLN A 333 64.64 140.07 60.06
C GLN A 333 64.50 141.27 61.02
N ARG A 334 63.79 141.08 62.13
CA ARG A 334 63.69 142.08 63.22
C ARG A 334 65.05 142.43 63.84
N SER A 335 65.97 141.47 63.94
CA SER A 335 67.35 141.72 64.37
C SER A 335 68.19 142.47 63.32
N GLU A 336 67.90 142.28 62.03
CA GLU A 336 68.60 142.93 60.92
C GLU A 336 68.20 144.41 60.81
N GLU A 337 66.92 144.73 60.96
CA GLU A 337 66.40 146.11 61.11
C GLU A 337 67.08 146.84 62.28
N LEU A 338 67.21 146.17 63.44
CA LEU A 338 67.89 146.72 64.62
C LEU A 338 69.40 146.89 64.41
N SER A 339 70.05 146.06 63.59
CA SER A 339 71.47 146.24 63.24
C SER A 339 71.68 147.46 62.35
N ILE A 340 70.81 147.69 61.35
CA ILE A 340 70.88 148.87 60.48
C ILE A 340 70.69 150.16 61.31
N PHE A 341 69.79 150.14 62.31
CA PHE A 341 69.64 151.25 63.25
C PHE A 341 70.91 151.48 64.10
N LYS A 342 71.50 150.40 64.63
CA LYS A 342 72.74 150.44 65.43
C LYS A 342 73.92 151.01 64.62
N ASP A 343 74.13 150.59 63.39
CA ASP A 343 75.28 151.03 62.58
C ASP A 343 75.19 152.52 62.21
N ARG A 344 73.98 153.06 62.05
CA ARG A 344 73.74 154.50 61.91
C ARG A 344 74.18 155.28 63.15
N VAL A 345 73.80 154.81 64.35
CA VAL A 345 74.23 155.41 65.63
C VAL A 345 75.75 155.33 65.83
N VAL A 346 76.40 154.24 65.38
CA VAL A 346 77.86 154.11 65.42
C VAL A 346 78.56 155.15 64.54
N GLN A 347 78.01 155.49 63.36
CA GLN A 347 78.57 156.55 62.51
C GLN A 347 78.45 157.94 63.14
N ASP A 348 77.34 158.23 63.83
CA ASP A 348 77.20 159.48 64.59
C ASP A 348 78.22 159.57 65.74
N ILE A 349 78.44 158.48 66.48
CA ILE A 349 79.47 158.40 67.55
C ILE A 349 80.87 158.70 67.01
N VAL A 350 81.24 158.18 65.84
CA VAL A 350 82.54 158.47 65.19
C VAL A 350 82.68 159.95 64.83
N ASN A 351 81.60 160.62 64.46
CA ASN A 351 81.61 162.06 64.15
C ASN A 351 81.74 162.93 65.41
N TYR A 352 81.12 162.54 66.53
CA TYR A 352 81.30 163.24 67.81
C TYR A 352 82.69 163.00 68.42
N SER A 353 83.26 161.80 68.28
CA SER A 353 84.64 161.47 68.71
C SER A 353 85.67 162.45 68.14
N LYS A 354 85.62 162.73 66.83
CA LYS A 354 86.54 163.68 66.15
C LYS A 354 86.41 165.13 66.61
N ARG A 355 85.28 165.53 67.20
CA ARG A 355 85.12 166.84 67.86
C ARG A 355 85.74 166.85 69.26
N LEU A 356 85.63 165.75 70.00
CA LEU A 356 86.22 165.58 71.33
C LEU A 356 87.76 165.70 71.31
N ASP A 357 88.42 165.11 70.32
CA ASP A 357 89.89 165.17 70.17
C ASP A 357 90.45 166.59 69.92
N LEU A 358 89.63 167.50 69.39
CA LEU A 358 89.99 168.91 69.19
C LEU A 358 89.87 169.72 70.49
N GLU A 359 88.87 169.44 71.32
CA GLU A 359 88.71 170.12 72.62
C GLU A 359 89.70 169.59 73.67
N TYR A 360 90.08 168.30 73.62
CA TYR A 360 91.11 167.74 74.51
C TYR A 360 92.47 168.47 74.39
N LYS A 361 92.83 168.95 73.20
CA LYS A 361 94.09 169.69 72.99
C LYS A 361 94.08 171.06 73.66
N LYS A 362 92.95 171.80 73.56
CA LYS A 362 92.77 173.09 74.26
C LYS A 362 92.77 172.92 75.79
N LYS A 363 92.23 171.79 76.27
CA LYS A 363 92.20 171.50 77.71
C LYS A 363 93.61 171.39 78.31
N PHE A 364 94.55 170.78 77.59
CA PHE A 364 95.93 170.60 78.06
C PHE A 364 96.66 171.94 78.32
N GLU A 365 96.41 172.96 77.50
CA GLU A 365 96.96 174.32 77.68
C GLU A 365 96.33 175.09 78.88
N ILE A 366 95.20 174.61 79.39
CA ILE A 366 94.48 175.17 80.55
C ILE A 366 94.88 174.44 81.84
N ASP A 367 95.15 173.14 81.78
CA ASP A 367 95.57 172.34 82.96
C ASP A 367 96.93 172.84 83.54
N ASP A 368 97.83 173.38 82.72
CA ASP A 368 99.06 174.09 83.19
C ASP A 368 98.76 175.39 83.96
N GLN A 369 97.70 176.12 83.59
CA GLN A 369 97.27 177.34 84.29
C GLN A 369 96.60 177.00 85.64
N ILE A 370 95.93 175.85 85.71
CA ILE A 370 95.31 175.33 86.94
C ILE A 370 96.37 174.96 88.00
N ALA A 371 97.58 174.58 87.60
CA ALA A 371 98.69 174.36 88.54
C ALA A 371 99.07 175.64 89.32
N LEU A 372 98.94 176.82 88.69
CA LEU A 372 99.21 178.12 89.31
C LEU A 372 98.04 178.57 90.20
N LEU A 373 96.80 178.32 89.78
CA LEU A 373 95.59 178.61 90.56
C LEU A 373 95.49 177.83 91.88
N LYS A 374 96.08 176.64 91.98
CA LYS A 374 96.11 175.87 93.24
C LYS A 374 96.77 176.60 94.42
N ARG A 375 97.69 177.54 94.16
CA ARG A 375 98.31 178.41 95.19
C ARG A 375 97.37 179.52 95.68
N ILE A 376 96.29 179.83 94.95
CA ILE A 376 95.30 180.85 95.30
C ILE A 376 94.14 180.25 96.11
N ILE A 377 93.87 178.95 95.95
CA ILE A 377 92.80 178.24 96.68
C ILE A 377 93.00 178.30 98.21
N GLU A 378 94.25 178.19 98.68
CA GLU A 378 94.63 178.34 100.11
C GLU A 378 94.32 179.74 100.71
N GLN A 379 94.06 180.75 99.87
CA GLN A 379 93.55 182.06 100.32
C GLN A 379 92.03 182.13 100.32
N THR A 380 91.36 181.60 99.30
CA THR A 380 89.90 181.74 99.12
C THR A 380 89.03 180.96 100.09
N GLU A 381 89.57 179.93 100.77
CA GLU A 381 88.82 179.17 101.80
C GLU A 381 88.39 180.03 103.00
N LYS A 382 88.91 181.26 103.14
CA LYS A 382 88.50 182.23 104.18
C LYS A 382 87.30 183.11 103.79
N ASP A 383 87.02 183.25 102.49
CA ASP A 383 86.00 184.19 101.99
C ASP A 383 84.63 183.49 101.79
N VAL A 384 84.63 182.16 101.60
CA VAL A 384 83.43 181.35 101.26
C VAL A 384 82.37 181.33 102.38
N ASP A 385 82.74 181.59 103.63
CA ASP A 385 81.76 181.65 104.74
C ASP A 385 80.87 182.91 104.71
N LEU A 386 81.25 183.98 104.00
CA LEU A 386 80.45 185.21 103.90
C LEU A 386 79.30 185.10 102.89
N ILE A 387 79.51 184.39 101.77
CA ILE A 387 78.57 184.37 100.63
C ILE A 387 77.32 183.52 100.91
N LYS A 388 77.34 182.68 101.97
CA LYS A 388 76.21 181.83 102.39
C LYS A 388 74.95 182.62 102.79
N ALA A 389 75.02 183.94 102.91
CA ALA A 389 73.89 184.81 103.24
C ALA A 389 73.04 185.30 102.04
N GLU A 390 73.60 185.43 100.83
CA GLU A 390 72.91 186.12 99.71
C GLU A 390 71.90 185.25 98.94
N ASN A 391 72.01 183.92 99.02
CA ASN A 391 71.31 183.00 98.10
C ASN A 391 69.80 182.82 98.38
N ALA A 392 69.17 183.73 99.13
CA ALA A 392 67.76 183.65 99.55
C ALA A 392 66.79 184.48 98.68
N GLU A 393 67.28 185.47 97.91
CA GLU A 393 66.42 186.56 97.40
C GLU A 393 65.94 186.40 95.93
N LYS A 394 66.58 185.57 95.10
CA LYS A 394 66.37 185.57 93.63
C LYS A 394 65.27 184.65 93.07
N GLY A 395 64.43 184.04 93.90
CA GLY A 395 63.60 182.88 93.51
C GLY A 395 62.32 183.12 92.68
N GLN A 396 62.07 184.29 92.06
CA GLN A 396 60.69 184.74 91.80
C GLN A 396 60.35 185.36 90.41
N VAL A 397 61.12 185.10 89.33
CA VAL A 397 60.97 185.87 88.04
C VAL A 397 60.40 185.10 86.82
N ASP A 398 61.05 184.04 86.33
CA ASP A 398 61.00 183.67 84.88
C ASP A 398 59.80 182.85 84.37
N ALA A 399 58.61 182.94 84.98
CA ALA A 399 57.46 182.09 84.66
C ALA A 399 56.66 182.42 83.36
N ASN A 400 57.24 183.13 82.37
CA ASN A 400 56.46 183.88 81.36
C ASN A 400 56.54 183.45 79.87
N LEU A 401 57.48 182.60 79.44
CA LEU A 401 57.95 182.48 78.04
C LEU A 401 57.34 181.36 77.16
N GLN A 402 56.04 181.04 77.27
CA GLN A 402 55.54 179.69 76.89
C GLN A 402 54.33 179.63 75.91
N ARG A 403 54.31 180.34 74.74
CA ARG A 403 53.06 180.46 73.92
C ARG A 403 53.06 180.34 72.37
N ASP A 404 54.16 180.41 71.61
CA ASP A 404 54.07 181.08 70.28
C ASP A 404 53.92 180.27 68.96
N ILE A 405 53.87 178.92 68.91
CA ILE A 405 54.34 178.16 67.69
C ILE A 405 53.34 177.20 66.96
N GLU A 406 52.05 177.08 67.33
CA GLU A 406 51.11 176.04 66.82
C GLU A 406 50.57 176.16 65.35
N ALA A 407 51.36 176.56 64.34
CA ALA A 407 50.80 177.23 63.14
C ALA A 407 50.93 176.59 61.73
N ILE A 408 51.43 175.36 61.52
CA ILE A 408 52.03 174.97 60.19
C ILE A 408 51.30 173.88 59.35
N ASP A 409 50.48 172.99 59.91
CA ASP A 409 50.17 171.67 59.29
C ASP A 409 49.29 171.58 58.02
N LEU A 410 48.61 172.65 57.56
CA LEU A 410 47.35 172.52 56.80
C LEU A 410 47.44 172.10 55.31
N GLN A 411 48.63 171.91 54.72
CA GLN A 411 48.80 172.41 53.35
C GLN A 411 48.21 171.58 52.19
N LYS A 412 48.23 170.22 52.16
CA LYS A 412 47.79 169.48 50.95
C LYS A 412 47.44 167.98 51.06
N GLY A 413 46.61 167.50 50.11
CA GLY A 413 46.29 166.08 49.87
C GLY A 413 45.42 165.82 48.62
N GLU A 414 45.85 166.26 47.42
CA GLU A 414 44.94 166.46 46.26
C GLU A 414 45.14 165.54 45.01
N LEU A 415 46.14 164.64 44.95
CA LEU A 415 46.63 164.11 43.66
C LEU A 415 46.10 162.74 43.16
N ASP A 416 45.47 161.90 44.00
CA ASP A 416 45.43 160.45 43.75
C ASP A 416 44.29 159.89 42.86
N ASN A 417 43.35 160.70 42.38
CA ASN A 417 42.00 160.22 41.98
C ASN A 417 41.78 159.80 40.49
N GLN A 418 42.79 159.70 39.62
CA GLN A 418 42.55 159.71 38.14
C GLN A 418 42.54 158.36 37.38
N ILE A 419 42.87 157.21 37.99
CA ILE A 419 43.33 156.02 37.22
C ILE A 419 42.27 154.90 37.01
N LEU A 420 41.12 154.91 37.70
CA LEU A 420 40.20 153.76 37.83
C LEU A 420 39.29 153.40 36.61
N ALA A 421 39.47 154.00 35.43
CA ALA A 421 38.39 154.14 34.44
C ALA A 421 38.37 153.18 33.22
N VAL A 422 39.12 152.07 33.20
CA VAL A 422 39.30 151.24 31.98
C VAL A 422 38.98 149.75 32.23
N LEU A 423 37.69 149.41 32.25
CA LEU A 423 37.12 148.07 32.52
C LEU A 423 36.37 147.48 31.29
N GLU A 424 35.92 146.22 31.44
CA GLU A 424 34.54 145.75 31.11
C GLU A 424 34.10 145.11 29.75
N GLU A 425 34.90 144.92 28.69
CA GLU A 425 34.34 144.40 27.40
C GLU A 425 34.53 142.90 27.01
N GLN A 426 33.40 142.28 26.58
CA GLN A 426 33.18 141.18 25.60
C GLN A 426 33.26 139.66 25.98
N ILE A 427 32.11 138.95 25.93
CA ILE A 427 31.92 137.47 25.97
C ILE A 427 30.68 137.01 25.10
N THR A 428 30.68 135.76 24.55
CA THR A 428 29.64 135.04 23.70
C THR A 428 29.59 135.43 22.20
N ASN A 429 28.97 134.74 21.21
CA ASN A 429 28.24 133.45 21.00
C ASN A 429 28.38 133.04 19.49
N ASP A 430 27.78 132.06 18.77
CA ASP A 430 26.93 130.82 18.87
C ASP A 430 27.31 129.92 17.63
N LYS A 431 26.80 128.68 17.45
CA LYS A 431 26.93 127.93 16.16
C LYS A 431 26.00 126.74 15.80
N ALA A 432 25.07 126.27 16.64
CA ALA A 432 24.66 124.84 16.63
C ALA A 432 23.98 124.28 15.34
N SER A 433 23.09 125.03 14.68
CA SER A 433 22.12 124.47 13.70
C SER A 433 22.74 123.84 12.43
N LYS A 434 23.93 124.28 11.99
CA LYS A 434 24.52 123.87 10.70
C LYS A 434 25.12 122.44 10.66
N TYR A 435 25.15 121.72 11.78
CA TYR A 435 25.85 120.42 11.87
C TYR A 435 25.07 119.25 11.27
N LEU A 436 23.75 119.17 11.49
CA LEU A 436 22.93 118.00 11.12
C LEU A 436 22.79 117.78 9.61
N GLN A 437 22.65 118.86 8.81
CA GLN A 437 22.64 118.77 7.35
C GLN A 437 24.02 118.44 6.73
N LYS A 438 25.10 118.57 7.50
CA LYS A 438 26.44 118.13 7.08
C LYS A 438 26.58 116.62 7.29
N LEU A 439 26.19 116.13 8.47
CA LEU A 439 26.22 114.71 8.83
C LEU A 439 25.44 113.82 7.84
N LEU A 440 24.26 114.26 7.38
CA LEU A 440 23.45 113.49 6.41
C LEU A 440 24.10 113.36 5.02
N ARG A 441 24.91 114.35 4.61
CA ARG A 441 25.72 114.27 3.38
C ARG A 441 26.92 113.36 3.59
N GLU A 442 27.66 113.58 4.68
CA GLU A 442 28.79 112.73 5.06
C GLU A 442 28.43 111.24 5.15
N ILE A 443 27.20 110.87 5.53
CA ILE A 443 26.73 109.47 5.52
C ILE A 443 26.53 108.94 4.09
N LYS A 444 25.97 109.73 3.16
CA LYS A 444 25.83 109.30 1.75
C LYS A 444 27.16 109.20 1.04
N ASP A 445 28.05 110.17 1.28
CA ASP A 445 29.40 110.17 0.71
C ASP A 445 30.18 108.96 1.25
N LYS A 446 30.14 108.71 2.58
CA LYS A 446 30.73 107.50 3.19
C LYS A 446 30.14 106.20 2.64
N ASN A 447 28.86 106.11 2.31
CA ASN A 447 28.29 104.89 1.73
C ASN A 447 28.83 104.62 0.32
N ARG A 448 28.98 105.67 -0.49
CA ARG A 448 29.58 105.59 -1.82
C ARG A 448 31.09 105.32 -1.76
N ASP A 449 31.78 105.90 -0.79
CA ASP A 449 33.20 105.60 -0.52
C ASP A 449 33.37 104.16 -0.01
N LEU A 450 32.43 103.62 0.75
CA LEU A 450 32.41 102.21 1.16
C LEU A 450 32.09 101.28 -0.01
N GLU A 451 31.17 101.62 -0.92
CA GLU A 451 30.94 100.87 -2.16
C GLU A 451 32.19 100.84 -3.05
N VAL A 452 32.88 101.98 -3.21
CA VAL A 452 34.16 102.07 -3.94
C VAL A 452 35.28 101.33 -3.20
N SER A 453 35.33 101.40 -1.87
CA SER A 453 36.29 100.66 -1.05
C SER A 453 36.06 99.14 -1.13
N LEU A 454 34.81 98.70 -1.19
CA LEU A 454 34.41 97.30 -1.34
C LEU A 454 34.78 96.80 -2.74
N ALA A 455 34.46 97.53 -3.81
CA ALA A 455 34.88 97.20 -5.17
C ALA A 455 36.42 97.21 -5.34
N ASN A 456 37.13 98.12 -4.65
CA ASN A 456 38.59 98.10 -4.58
C ASN A 456 39.11 96.90 -3.78
N SER A 457 38.44 96.52 -2.69
CA SER A 457 38.78 95.33 -1.89
C SER A 457 38.51 94.04 -2.65
N GLU A 458 37.48 93.97 -3.48
CA GLU A 458 37.19 92.85 -4.38
C GLU A 458 38.24 92.76 -5.49
N ASN A 459 38.65 93.88 -6.10
CA ASN A 459 39.76 93.90 -7.06
C ASN A 459 41.10 93.52 -6.41
N LEU A 460 41.37 93.99 -5.19
CA LEU A 460 42.54 93.57 -4.40
C LEU A 460 42.46 92.08 -4.04
N ASN A 461 41.29 91.55 -3.68
CA ASN A 461 41.10 90.14 -3.38
C ASN A 461 41.24 89.27 -4.64
N ALA A 462 40.74 89.72 -5.80
CA ALA A 462 40.97 89.05 -7.09
C ALA A 462 42.46 89.07 -7.47
N LYS A 463 43.18 90.16 -7.19
CA LYS A 463 44.61 90.28 -7.42
C LYS A 463 45.42 89.39 -6.44
N VAL A 464 45.05 89.36 -5.17
CA VAL A 464 45.62 88.47 -4.14
C VAL A 464 45.29 87.01 -4.46
N LEU A 465 44.13 86.68 -5.02
CA LEU A 465 43.82 85.34 -5.53
C LEU A 465 44.72 84.97 -6.71
N MET A 466 44.99 85.89 -7.65
CA MET A 466 45.95 85.64 -8.74
C MET A 466 47.39 85.52 -8.22
N GLU A 467 47.77 86.30 -7.21
CA GLU A 467 49.06 86.18 -6.49
C GLU A 467 49.14 84.87 -5.70
N VAL A 468 48.03 84.36 -5.16
CA VAL A 468 47.93 83.05 -4.49
C VAL A 468 47.98 81.90 -5.49
N GLU A 469 47.32 81.96 -6.65
CA GLU A 469 47.46 80.91 -7.68
C GLU A 469 48.85 80.92 -8.33
N THR A 470 49.46 82.08 -8.56
CA THR A 470 50.86 82.15 -9.02
C THR A 470 51.85 81.72 -7.94
N GLN A 471 51.58 82.00 -6.65
CA GLN A 471 52.36 81.41 -5.55
C GLN A 471 52.10 79.91 -5.39
N LYS A 472 50.90 79.37 -5.63
CA LYS A 472 50.65 77.92 -5.66
C LYS A 472 51.41 77.25 -6.79
N PHE A 473 51.42 77.83 -7.99
CA PHE A 473 52.23 77.34 -9.12
C PHE A 473 53.74 77.41 -8.81
N LEU A 474 54.21 78.48 -8.15
CA LEU A 474 55.58 78.56 -7.64
C LEU A 474 55.85 77.53 -6.54
N ILE A 475 54.92 77.28 -5.63
CA ILE A 475 55.03 76.25 -4.58
C ILE A 475 55.06 74.86 -5.21
N GLU A 476 54.23 74.56 -6.20
CA GLU A 476 54.23 73.26 -6.90
C GLU A 476 55.53 73.05 -7.68
N LYS A 477 56.04 74.10 -8.35
CA LYS A 477 57.36 74.07 -8.98
C LYS A 477 58.50 73.93 -7.96
N ILE A 478 58.40 74.61 -6.81
CA ILE A 478 59.33 74.46 -5.69
C ILE A 478 59.25 73.04 -5.12
N GLN A 479 58.06 72.45 -5.02
CA GLN A 479 57.83 71.06 -4.59
C GLN A 479 58.48 70.07 -5.56
N GLN A 480 58.43 70.33 -6.88
CA GLN A 480 59.17 69.56 -7.88
C GLN A 480 60.68 69.69 -7.68
N THR A 481 61.22 70.90 -7.51
CA THR A 481 62.65 71.07 -7.21
C THR A 481 63.06 70.51 -5.84
N ILE A 482 62.16 70.48 -4.85
CA ILE A 482 62.38 69.80 -3.57
C ILE A 482 62.41 68.29 -3.79
N ASN A 483 61.50 67.70 -4.56
CA ASN A 483 61.53 66.27 -4.90
C ASN A 483 62.76 65.87 -5.74
N GLU A 484 63.41 66.82 -6.43
CA GLU A 484 64.68 66.63 -7.14
C GLU A 484 65.86 66.77 -6.17
N VAL A 485 65.88 67.83 -5.34
CA VAL A 485 66.87 68.03 -4.27
C VAL A 485 66.80 66.94 -3.19
N GLU A 486 65.65 66.30 -2.95
CA GLU A 486 65.52 65.13 -2.06
C GLU A 486 66.11 63.86 -2.69
N LYS A 487 66.11 63.73 -4.02
CA LYS A 487 66.83 62.66 -4.73
C LYS A 487 68.34 62.90 -4.71
N GLU A 488 68.77 64.13 -4.93
CA GLU A 488 70.18 64.50 -4.73
C GLU A 488 70.59 64.33 -3.27
N GLN A 489 69.76 64.76 -2.31
CA GLN A 489 70.03 64.62 -0.88
C GLN A 489 70.03 63.15 -0.44
N THR A 490 69.20 62.26 -1.01
CA THR A 490 69.28 60.82 -0.71
C THR A 490 70.51 60.15 -1.34
N SER A 491 71.00 60.67 -2.48
CA SER A 491 72.32 60.31 -3.02
C SER A 491 73.46 60.79 -2.11
N TYR A 492 73.44 62.08 -1.72
CA TYR A 492 74.41 62.65 -0.78
C TYR A 492 74.30 62.02 0.62
N ASP A 493 73.14 61.54 1.08
CA ASP A 493 73.01 60.79 2.34
C ASP A 493 73.58 59.37 2.23
N ALA A 494 73.63 58.78 1.03
CA ALA A 494 74.37 57.55 0.80
C ALA A 494 75.89 57.80 0.81
N GLU A 495 76.36 58.87 0.16
CA GLU A 495 77.76 59.31 0.24
C GLU A 495 78.15 59.76 1.65
N ILE A 496 77.26 60.42 2.40
CA ILE A 496 77.46 60.81 3.80
C ILE A 496 77.42 59.58 4.70
N LYS A 497 76.71 58.50 4.37
CA LYS A 497 76.82 57.21 5.09
C LYS A 497 78.18 56.56 4.84
N ALA A 498 78.67 56.54 3.60
CA ALA A 498 80.02 56.05 3.27
C ALA A 498 81.13 56.91 3.92
N ASN A 499 80.98 58.24 3.90
CA ASN A 499 81.89 59.14 4.58
C ASN A 499 81.75 59.04 6.11
N LYS A 500 80.56 58.75 6.66
CA LYS A 500 80.39 58.47 8.10
C LYS A 500 81.08 57.17 8.51
N THR A 501 81.05 56.10 7.71
CA THR A 501 81.82 54.89 8.03
C THR A 501 83.33 55.16 8.00
N LEU A 502 83.83 55.94 7.03
CA LEU A 502 85.23 56.42 7.02
C LEU A 502 85.56 57.35 8.19
N VAL A 503 84.64 58.24 8.59
CA VAL A 503 84.80 59.10 9.77
C VAL A 503 84.83 58.28 11.05
N THR A 504 83.99 57.26 11.22
CA THR A 504 84.06 56.38 12.41
C THR A 504 85.35 55.57 12.47
N GLU A 505 85.92 55.17 11.32
CA GLU A 505 87.24 54.54 11.24
C GLU A 505 88.35 55.53 11.69
N ILE A 506 88.27 56.78 11.23
CA ILE A 506 89.20 57.86 11.59
C ILE A 506 89.03 58.28 13.06
N GLU A 507 87.81 58.36 13.60
CA GLU A 507 87.52 58.61 15.01
C GLU A 507 88.04 57.47 15.90
N GLY A 508 87.96 56.21 15.43
CA GLY A 508 88.60 55.06 16.06
C GLY A 508 90.14 55.18 16.15
N GLN A 509 90.77 55.91 15.22
CA GLN A 509 92.19 56.28 15.29
C GLN A 509 92.43 57.53 16.16
N PHE A 510 91.53 58.52 16.10
CA PHE A 510 91.61 59.76 16.87
C PHE A 510 91.45 59.51 18.37
N LEU A 511 90.56 58.59 18.76
CA LEU A 511 90.38 58.14 20.15
C LEU A 511 91.62 57.44 20.71
N LYS A 512 92.42 56.76 19.88
CA LYS A 512 93.72 56.20 20.29
C LYS A 512 94.70 57.33 20.62
N LYS A 513 94.87 58.31 19.72
CA LYS A 513 95.74 59.49 19.97
C LYS A 513 95.24 60.41 21.09
N ARG A 514 93.94 60.55 21.29
CA ARG A 514 93.37 61.38 22.37
C ARG A 514 93.59 60.76 23.76
N ARG A 515 93.76 59.44 23.87
CA ARG A 515 94.22 58.78 25.10
C ARG A 515 95.68 59.12 25.41
N GLU A 516 96.54 59.20 24.40
CA GLU A 516 97.94 59.63 24.56
C GLU A 516 98.03 61.10 25.02
N ILE A 517 97.20 61.99 24.45
CA ILE A 517 97.14 63.41 24.86
C ILE A 517 96.68 63.56 26.32
N ASN A 518 95.65 62.83 26.77
CA ASN A 518 95.18 62.93 28.16
C ASN A 518 96.24 62.49 29.20
N ILE A 519 97.19 61.63 28.83
CA ILE A 519 98.33 61.23 29.67
C ILE A 519 99.37 62.37 29.80
N LEU A 520 99.44 63.27 28.82
CA LEU A 520 100.27 64.47 28.86
C LEU A 520 99.57 65.64 29.59
N THR A 521 98.28 65.86 29.37
CA THR A 521 97.51 66.93 30.06
C THR A 521 97.55 66.78 31.58
N LYS A 522 97.46 65.55 32.11
CA LYS A 522 97.57 65.27 33.55
C LYS A 522 98.93 65.58 34.18
N LYS A 523 99.97 65.87 33.39
CA LYS A 523 101.28 66.37 33.88
C LYS A 523 101.35 67.90 33.96
N ILE A 524 100.36 68.61 33.40
CA ILE A 524 100.29 70.08 33.39
C ILE A 524 99.42 70.57 34.55
N GLU A 525 98.29 69.90 34.81
CA GLU A 525 97.36 70.25 35.92
C GLU A 525 98.07 70.21 37.29
N THR A 526 99.04 69.31 37.48
CA THR A 526 99.86 69.21 38.70
C THR A 526 100.77 70.41 38.98
N ILE A 527 100.93 71.35 38.03
CA ILE A 527 101.77 72.55 38.18
C ILE A 527 100.92 73.79 38.52
N MET A 528 99.66 73.85 38.08
CA MET A 528 98.82 75.05 38.29
C MET A 528 98.22 75.20 39.70
N GLN A 529 98.29 74.18 40.56
CA GLN A 529 97.77 74.26 41.94
C GLN A 529 98.73 74.94 42.95
N GLN A 530 99.87 75.49 42.53
CA GLN A 530 100.91 75.98 43.44
C GLN A 530 100.96 77.52 43.66
N THR A 531 100.03 78.30 43.10
CA THR A 531 99.94 79.76 43.31
C THR A 531 98.49 80.24 43.33
N GLY A 532 98.08 81.05 44.32
CA GLY A 532 96.74 81.65 44.35
C GLY A 532 96.51 82.70 45.43
N GLY A 533 95.38 83.41 45.31
CA GLY A 533 94.81 84.30 46.33
C GLY A 533 95.16 85.79 46.24
N VAL A 534 94.14 86.66 46.17
CA VAL A 534 94.10 88.04 46.69
C VAL A 534 92.65 88.32 47.17
N GLU A 535 92.49 89.21 48.15
CA GLU A 535 91.23 89.53 48.86
C GLU A 535 90.42 90.68 48.19
N VAL A 536 89.17 90.88 48.61
CA VAL A 536 88.19 91.81 47.98
C VAL A 536 87.40 92.62 49.04
N SER A 537 87.01 93.86 48.73
CA SER A 537 86.57 94.88 49.70
C SER A 537 85.10 94.73 50.19
N PRO A 538 84.71 95.21 51.38
CA PRO A 538 83.33 95.12 51.89
C PRO A 538 82.24 95.77 51.04
N LEU A 539 82.55 96.80 50.24
CA LEU A 539 81.60 97.35 49.26
C LEU A 539 81.44 96.43 48.04
N GLU A 540 82.53 95.79 47.61
CA GLU A 540 82.50 94.78 46.55
C GLU A 540 81.78 93.51 47.03
N LEU A 541 81.89 93.12 48.29
CA LEU A 541 81.03 92.07 48.89
C LEU A 541 79.54 92.44 48.81
N LYS A 542 79.18 93.71 49.04
CA LYS A 542 77.77 94.16 48.91
C LYS A 542 77.30 94.07 47.46
N ILE A 543 78.13 94.49 46.51
CA ILE A 543 77.88 94.37 45.08
C ILE A 543 77.76 92.88 44.69
N GLN A 544 78.73 92.04 45.04
CA GLN A 544 78.71 90.59 44.80
C GLN A 544 77.49 89.90 45.41
N THR A 545 76.96 90.31 46.57
CA THR A 545 75.70 89.76 47.07
C THR A 545 74.48 90.17 46.23
N LEU A 546 74.47 91.37 45.64
CA LEU A 546 73.39 91.82 44.75
C LEU A 546 73.52 91.23 43.35
N GLU A 547 74.74 91.12 42.81
CA GLU A 547 75.05 90.42 41.57
C GLU A 547 74.74 88.93 41.70
N LYS A 548 75.09 88.29 42.82
CA LYS A 548 74.69 86.91 43.07
C LYS A 548 73.17 86.78 43.15
N ASN A 549 72.48 87.63 43.91
CA ASN A 549 71.01 87.59 43.94
C ASN A 549 70.39 87.80 42.55
N LEU A 550 70.99 88.64 41.69
CA LEU A 550 70.59 88.80 40.29
C LEU A 550 70.90 87.57 39.43
N VAL A 551 72.02 86.88 39.67
CA VAL A 551 72.36 85.61 39.00
C VAL A 551 71.40 84.51 39.43
N ASP A 552 71.14 84.36 40.73
CA ASP A 552 70.22 83.39 41.32
C ASP A 552 68.78 83.62 40.75
N ILE A 553 68.29 84.87 40.74
CA ILE A 553 66.99 85.23 40.13
C ILE A 553 66.97 84.97 38.61
N ASN A 554 68.07 85.23 37.89
CA ASN A 554 68.18 84.99 36.44
C ASN A 554 68.28 83.48 36.12
N GLU A 555 68.86 82.68 37.02
CA GLU A 555 68.86 81.21 36.94
C GLU A 555 67.46 80.65 37.23
N ASP A 556 66.73 81.18 38.21
CA ASP A 556 65.32 80.85 38.47
C ASP A 556 64.42 81.24 37.28
N ILE A 557 64.60 82.41 36.68
CA ILE A 557 63.91 82.80 35.44
C ILE A 557 64.21 81.79 34.32
N LYS A 558 65.48 81.43 34.10
CA LYS A 558 65.85 80.39 33.11
C LYS A 558 65.32 79.00 33.46
N GLN A 559 65.08 78.69 34.72
CA GLN A 559 64.41 77.44 35.12
C GLN A 559 62.91 77.49 34.80
N LEU A 560 62.25 78.62 35.09
CA LEU A 560 60.83 78.85 34.74
C LEU A 560 60.62 78.89 33.22
N GLU A 561 61.51 79.50 32.44
CA GLU A 561 61.51 79.45 30.96
C GLU A 561 61.66 78.00 30.46
N ARG A 562 62.61 77.23 31.00
CA ARG A 562 62.80 75.82 30.64
C ARG A 562 61.62 74.93 31.06
N TYR A 563 60.94 75.26 32.16
CA TYR A 563 59.70 74.61 32.58
C TYR A 563 58.54 74.97 31.64
N TRP A 564 58.35 76.25 31.31
CA TRP A 564 57.31 76.73 30.42
C TRP A 564 57.46 76.17 29.00
N LEU A 565 58.68 76.11 28.47
CA LEU A 565 58.97 75.46 27.17
C LEU A 565 58.68 73.95 27.20
N ARG A 566 58.89 73.27 28.34
CA ARG A 566 58.54 71.85 28.51
C ARG A 566 57.03 71.64 28.52
N GLU A 567 56.28 72.45 29.25
CA GLU A 567 54.81 72.42 29.24
C GLU A 567 54.24 72.81 27.89
N GLN A 568 54.80 73.81 27.21
CA GLN A 568 54.41 74.17 25.85
C GLN A 568 54.63 73.00 24.87
N ALA A 569 55.79 72.34 24.93
CA ALA A 569 56.07 71.15 24.13
C ALA A 569 55.13 69.98 24.46
N TYR A 570 54.79 69.78 25.74
CA TYR A 570 53.84 68.77 26.18
C TYR A 570 52.41 69.04 25.67
N ILE A 571 51.93 70.29 25.77
CA ILE A 571 50.63 70.74 25.24
C ILE A 571 50.57 70.61 23.71
N VAL A 572 51.66 70.92 23.01
CA VAL A 572 51.77 70.68 21.55
C VAL A 572 51.71 69.18 21.24
N GLY A 573 52.42 68.35 22.00
CA GLY A 573 52.38 66.89 21.86
C GLY A 573 50.99 66.29 22.14
N LEU A 574 50.28 66.77 23.16
CA LEU A 574 48.88 66.41 23.43
C LEU A 574 47.94 66.88 22.31
N THR A 575 48.17 68.08 21.76
CA THR A 575 47.38 68.62 20.63
C THR A 575 47.59 67.78 19.37
N GLN A 576 48.82 67.34 19.09
CA GLN A 576 49.14 66.45 17.98
C GLN A 576 48.54 65.05 18.18
N LYS A 577 48.60 64.49 19.40
CA LYS A 577 47.90 63.24 19.76
C LYS A 577 46.39 63.35 19.52
N ARG A 578 45.75 64.43 20.00
CA ARG A 578 44.32 64.71 19.77
C ARG A 578 44.01 64.82 18.27
N GLN A 579 44.87 65.46 17.48
CA GLN A 579 44.66 65.62 16.05
C GLN A 579 44.83 64.30 15.28
N ASN A 580 45.72 63.41 15.72
CA ASN A 580 45.81 62.04 15.21
C ASN A 580 44.55 61.24 15.55
N GLN A 581 44.13 61.21 16.81
CA GLN A 581 42.88 60.55 17.23
C GLN A 581 41.66 61.04 16.43
N LEU A 582 41.58 62.34 16.10
CA LEU A 582 40.53 62.89 15.24
C LEU A 582 40.65 62.44 13.77
N ARG A 583 41.86 62.23 13.23
CA ARG A 583 42.06 61.59 11.91
C ARG A 583 41.58 60.14 11.95
N ASP A 584 41.98 59.39 12.98
CA ASP A 584 41.67 57.97 13.13
C ASP A 584 40.15 57.76 13.27
N ILE A 585 39.48 58.55 14.10
CA ILE A 585 38.01 58.58 14.22
C ILE A 585 37.34 58.87 12.87
N ASN A 586 37.89 59.77 12.05
CA ASN A 586 37.35 60.08 10.73
C ASN A 586 37.63 58.97 9.69
N VAL A 587 38.72 58.22 9.81
CA VAL A 587 38.97 57.01 9.01
C VAL A 587 38.00 55.89 9.42
N MET A 588 37.83 55.65 10.72
CA MET A 588 36.87 54.66 11.24
C MET A 588 35.43 54.98 10.81
N LYS A 589 35.00 56.25 10.86
CA LYS A 589 33.69 56.68 10.34
C LYS A 589 33.51 56.37 8.85
N LYS A 590 34.54 56.59 8.02
CA LYS A 590 34.51 56.23 6.59
C LYS A 590 34.45 54.71 6.38
N GLN A 591 35.20 53.94 7.17
CA GLN A 591 35.16 52.48 7.11
C GLN A 591 33.78 51.94 7.51
N ILE A 592 33.18 52.46 8.59
CA ILE A 592 31.80 52.13 9.00
C ILE A 592 30.82 52.46 7.87
N MET A 593 30.91 53.63 7.24
CA MET A 593 30.02 54.00 6.12
C MET A 593 30.16 53.08 4.90
N LEU A 594 31.39 52.65 4.58
CA LEU A 594 31.64 51.68 3.50
C LEU A 594 31.13 50.28 3.87
N LEU A 595 31.22 49.88 5.14
CA LEU A 595 30.71 48.60 5.63
C LEU A 595 29.17 48.59 5.68
N THR A 596 28.51 49.67 6.10
CA THR A 596 27.04 49.74 6.06
C THR A 596 26.52 49.76 4.62
N GLN A 597 27.19 50.45 3.70
CA GLN A 597 26.84 50.38 2.27
C GLN A 597 27.00 48.96 1.70
N LYS A 598 28.12 48.26 2.00
CA LYS A 598 28.32 46.86 1.59
C LYS A 598 27.29 45.91 2.21
N ASN A 599 26.91 46.14 3.47
CA ASN A 599 25.91 45.31 4.14
C ASN A 599 24.51 45.51 3.54
N LEU A 600 24.19 46.72 3.06
CA LEU A 600 22.97 46.98 2.30
C LEU A 600 22.98 46.27 0.94
N THR A 601 24.06 46.37 0.16
CA THR A 601 24.12 45.68 -1.16
C THR A 601 24.07 44.15 -1.01
N ILE A 602 24.75 43.59 0.00
CA ILE A 602 24.65 42.15 0.31
C ILE A 602 23.23 41.79 0.79
N GLY A 603 22.54 42.68 1.52
CA GLY A 603 21.13 42.51 1.89
C GLY A 603 20.20 42.47 0.68
N ASP A 604 20.35 43.39 -0.26
CA ASP A 604 19.59 43.46 -1.51
C ASP A 604 19.84 42.21 -2.38
N GLU A 605 21.09 41.76 -2.50
CA GLU A 605 21.49 40.53 -3.18
C GLU A 605 20.85 39.29 -2.51
N LEU A 606 20.91 39.19 -1.18
CA LEU A 606 20.28 38.10 -0.43
C LEU A 606 18.75 38.10 -0.56
N GLU A 607 18.10 39.26 -0.64
CA GLU A 607 16.65 39.33 -0.89
C GLU A 607 16.31 38.95 -2.35
N ALA A 608 17.16 39.31 -3.32
CA ALA A 608 17.03 38.86 -4.71
C ALA A 608 17.17 37.33 -4.82
N TYR A 609 18.20 36.73 -4.20
CA TYR A 609 18.39 35.27 -4.18
C TYR A 609 17.25 34.54 -3.45
N LYS A 610 16.71 35.09 -2.34
CA LYS A 610 15.49 34.55 -1.71
C LYS A 610 14.30 34.58 -2.66
N LYS A 611 14.05 35.70 -3.34
CA LYS A 611 12.99 35.83 -4.37
C LYS A 611 13.21 34.92 -5.58
N GLU A 612 14.42 34.43 -5.82
CA GLU A 612 14.71 33.41 -6.82
C GLU A 612 14.48 31.99 -6.28
N SER A 613 14.92 31.66 -5.07
CA SER A 613 14.60 30.39 -4.39
C SER A 613 13.09 30.19 -4.31
N ASP A 614 12.35 31.19 -3.86
CA ASP A 614 10.88 31.24 -3.84
C ASP A 614 10.24 30.86 -5.20
N LYS A 615 10.83 31.31 -6.31
CA LYS A 615 10.33 31.00 -7.66
C LYS A 615 10.72 29.59 -8.07
N ILE A 616 11.92 29.13 -7.73
CA ILE A 616 12.39 27.77 -7.98
C ILE A 616 11.54 26.77 -7.18
N GLU A 617 11.21 27.04 -5.93
CA GLU A 617 10.31 26.21 -5.11
C GLU A 617 8.88 26.19 -5.64
N LYS A 618 8.34 27.34 -6.07
CA LYS A 618 7.02 27.41 -6.74
C LYS A 618 7.02 26.66 -8.07
N ASN A 619 8.08 26.77 -8.86
CA ASN A 619 8.24 25.99 -10.10
C ASN A 619 8.38 24.48 -9.81
N THR A 620 9.16 24.10 -8.79
CA THR A 620 9.37 22.70 -8.39
C THR A 620 8.07 22.09 -7.88
N THR A 621 7.29 22.77 -7.05
CA THR A 621 5.98 22.30 -6.59
C THR A 621 4.96 22.21 -7.74
N ILE A 622 4.96 23.15 -8.70
CA ILE A 622 4.17 23.03 -9.94
C ILE A 622 4.60 21.81 -10.77
N MET A 623 5.91 21.54 -10.91
CA MET A 623 6.42 20.38 -11.64
C MET A 623 6.14 19.06 -10.92
N LEU A 624 6.19 19.02 -9.58
CA LEU A 624 5.78 17.88 -8.77
C LEU A 624 4.27 17.60 -8.93
N ASN A 625 3.43 18.63 -8.88
CA ASN A 625 1.98 18.49 -9.14
C ASN A 625 1.67 18.07 -10.59
N ARG A 626 2.51 18.47 -11.56
CA ARG A 626 2.45 17.95 -12.94
C ARG A 626 2.89 16.49 -13.01
N LEU A 627 3.87 16.07 -12.21
CA LEU A 627 4.37 14.70 -12.16
C LEU A 627 3.36 13.76 -11.47
N THR A 628 2.71 14.19 -10.38
CA THR A 628 1.63 13.41 -9.75
C THR A 628 0.45 13.25 -10.69
N THR A 629 -0.05 14.32 -11.32
CA THR A 629 -1.16 14.23 -12.28
C THR A 629 -0.80 13.47 -13.57
N LEU A 630 0.48 13.39 -13.95
CA LEU A 630 0.95 12.48 -15.00
C LEU A 630 1.02 11.03 -14.53
N ASN A 631 1.43 10.76 -13.28
CA ASN A 631 1.42 9.43 -12.69
C ASN A 631 -0.01 8.90 -12.47
N GLU A 632 -0.95 9.74 -12.05
CA GLU A 632 -2.38 9.41 -12.00
C GLU A 632 -2.90 9.02 -13.38
N LYS A 633 -2.59 9.81 -14.42
CA LYS A 633 -2.93 9.47 -15.81
C LYS A 633 -2.26 8.17 -16.28
N ASN A 634 -1.02 7.93 -15.92
CA ASN A 634 -0.30 6.69 -16.24
C ASN A 634 -0.92 5.47 -15.52
N ASN A 635 -1.31 5.61 -14.24
CA ASN A 635 -2.02 4.58 -13.48
C ASN A 635 -3.42 4.31 -14.05
N ASN A 636 -4.16 5.35 -14.45
CA ASN A 636 -5.46 5.20 -15.12
C ASN A 636 -5.30 4.53 -16.50
N LEU A 637 -4.26 4.88 -17.26
CA LEU A 637 -3.93 4.21 -18.53
C LEU A 637 -3.49 2.75 -18.32
N ARG A 638 -2.78 2.44 -17.24
CA ARG A 638 -2.44 1.05 -16.85
C ARG A 638 -3.67 0.25 -16.42
N GLY A 639 -4.59 0.85 -15.67
CA GLY A 639 -5.87 0.25 -15.30
C GLY A 639 -6.75 -0.01 -16.54
N ASN A 640 -6.86 0.97 -17.43
CA ASN A 640 -7.55 0.82 -18.71
C ASN A 640 -6.88 -0.25 -19.58
N LYS A 641 -5.54 -0.32 -19.62
CA LYS A 641 -4.82 -1.39 -20.34
C LYS A 641 -5.12 -2.75 -19.71
N TYR A 642 -5.07 -2.89 -18.39
CA TYR A 642 -5.39 -4.15 -17.70
C TYR A 642 -6.82 -4.60 -17.97
N ASN A 643 -7.78 -3.68 -17.98
CA ASN A 643 -9.16 -3.98 -18.37
C ASN A 643 -9.25 -4.42 -19.83
N LEU A 644 -8.61 -3.72 -20.77
CA LEU A 644 -8.57 -4.10 -22.19
C LEU A 644 -7.85 -5.44 -22.42
N ASP A 645 -6.74 -5.71 -21.73
CA ASP A 645 -6.04 -7.01 -21.78
C ASP A 645 -6.97 -8.13 -21.27
N LYS A 646 -7.72 -7.89 -20.19
CA LYS A 646 -8.72 -8.82 -19.66
C LYS A 646 -9.90 -9.02 -20.62
N ASP A 647 -10.42 -7.95 -21.23
CA ASP A 647 -11.52 -8.02 -22.19
C ASP A 647 -11.10 -8.73 -23.48
N VAL A 648 -9.84 -8.59 -23.91
CA VAL A 648 -9.23 -9.37 -25.00
C VAL A 648 -9.11 -10.84 -24.63
N ILE A 649 -8.66 -11.19 -23.41
CA ILE A 649 -8.63 -12.59 -22.94
C ILE A 649 -10.05 -13.17 -22.85
N PHE A 650 -11.02 -12.41 -22.36
CA PHE A 650 -12.43 -12.83 -22.33
C PHE A 650 -12.96 -13.09 -23.74
N LYS A 651 -12.70 -12.19 -24.69
CA LYS A 651 -13.11 -12.37 -26.09
C LYS A 651 -12.35 -13.50 -26.79
N GLN A 652 -11.09 -13.73 -26.47
CA GLN A 652 -10.33 -14.88 -26.95
C GLN A 652 -10.98 -16.19 -26.47
N ASN A 653 -11.34 -16.28 -25.19
CA ASN A 653 -12.02 -17.46 -24.64
C ASN A 653 -13.44 -17.63 -25.22
N GLU A 654 -14.16 -16.54 -25.47
CA GLU A 654 -15.47 -16.55 -26.14
C GLU A 654 -15.35 -17.06 -27.60
N TYR A 655 -14.31 -16.65 -28.33
CA TYR A 655 -14.03 -17.16 -29.68
C TYR A 655 -13.52 -18.61 -29.69
N ILE A 656 -12.75 -19.03 -28.68
CA ILE A 656 -12.35 -20.44 -28.50
C ILE A 656 -13.60 -21.29 -28.26
N GLY A 657 -14.47 -20.91 -27.33
CA GLY A 657 -15.72 -21.65 -27.08
C GLY A 657 -16.66 -21.69 -28.30
N GLN A 658 -16.75 -20.60 -29.07
CA GLN A 658 -17.49 -20.58 -30.35
C GLN A 658 -16.87 -21.52 -31.40
N LEU A 659 -15.55 -21.59 -31.46
CA LEU A 659 -14.81 -22.50 -32.35
C LEU A 659 -14.97 -23.96 -31.91
N GLU A 660 -14.85 -24.27 -30.62
CA GLU A 660 -15.14 -25.59 -30.04
C GLU A 660 -16.58 -26.05 -30.35
N THR A 661 -17.58 -25.16 -30.22
CA THR A 661 -18.96 -25.49 -30.62
C THR A 661 -19.11 -25.73 -32.13
N ALA A 662 -18.41 -24.95 -32.97
CA ALA A 662 -18.46 -25.13 -34.42
C ALA A 662 -17.70 -26.40 -34.88
N GLU A 663 -16.63 -26.77 -34.20
CA GLU A 663 -15.91 -28.04 -34.41
C GLU A 663 -16.78 -29.23 -33.99
N MET A 664 -17.51 -29.14 -32.89
CA MET A 664 -18.50 -30.16 -32.49
C MET A 664 -19.69 -30.24 -33.48
N GLU A 665 -20.20 -29.11 -33.98
CA GLU A 665 -21.22 -29.09 -35.04
C GLU A 665 -20.70 -29.72 -36.34
N LEU A 666 -19.45 -29.47 -36.72
CA LEU A 666 -18.79 -30.10 -37.87
C LEU A 666 -18.62 -31.61 -37.67
N LEU A 667 -18.15 -32.07 -36.50
CA LEU A 667 -18.00 -33.50 -36.20
C LEU A 667 -19.35 -34.24 -36.20
N ASN A 668 -20.42 -33.60 -35.73
CA ASN A 668 -21.77 -34.15 -35.84
C ASN A 668 -22.20 -34.26 -37.31
N LEU A 669 -22.02 -33.20 -38.12
CA LEU A 669 -22.33 -33.23 -39.56
C LEU A 669 -21.47 -34.23 -40.34
N GLU A 670 -20.21 -34.44 -39.96
CA GLU A 670 -19.37 -35.51 -40.50
C GLU A 670 -19.93 -36.90 -40.12
N SER A 671 -20.36 -37.09 -38.88
CA SER A 671 -21.02 -38.33 -38.43
C SER A 671 -22.28 -38.61 -39.25
N ASP A 672 -23.20 -37.62 -39.34
CA ASP A 672 -24.42 -37.67 -40.15
C ASP A 672 -24.09 -38.02 -41.62
N CYS A 673 -23.06 -37.40 -42.20
CA CYS A 673 -22.59 -37.75 -43.54
C CYS A 673 -22.10 -39.20 -43.63
N THR A 674 -21.35 -39.72 -42.65
CA THR A 674 -20.97 -41.15 -42.67
C THR A 674 -22.16 -42.09 -42.49
N GLU A 675 -23.20 -41.69 -41.77
CA GLU A 675 -24.42 -42.48 -41.61
C GLU A 675 -25.23 -42.51 -42.91
N ILE A 676 -25.44 -41.35 -43.54
CA ILE A 676 -26.07 -41.24 -44.87
C ILE A 676 -25.24 -42.00 -45.94
N GLU A 677 -23.90 -42.03 -45.85
CA GLU A 677 -23.08 -42.84 -46.75
C GLU A 677 -23.20 -44.36 -46.49
N LYS A 678 -23.41 -44.80 -45.23
CA LYS A 678 -23.71 -46.20 -44.90
C LYS A 678 -25.10 -46.59 -45.39
N GLU A 679 -26.13 -45.78 -45.13
CA GLU A 679 -27.51 -46.01 -45.63
C GLU A 679 -27.54 -46.07 -47.16
N LYS A 680 -26.82 -45.18 -47.83
CA LYS A 680 -26.65 -45.21 -49.29
C LYS A 680 -25.95 -46.49 -49.77
N GLN A 681 -25.01 -47.04 -49.02
CA GLN A 681 -24.37 -48.32 -49.33
C GLN A 681 -25.36 -49.47 -49.13
N THR A 682 -26.05 -49.58 -48.00
CA THR A 682 -27.02 -50.66 -47.74
C THR A 682 -28.18 -50.63 -48.74
N ILE A 683 -28.75 -49.46 -49.03
CA ILE A 683 -29.80 -49.29 -50.05
C ILE A 683 -29.27 -49.66 -51.45
N SER A 684 -27.98 -49.40 -51.74
CA SER A 684 -27.36 -49.83 -53.00
C SER A 684 -27.12 -51.34 -53.06
N GLU A 685 -26.86 -52.00 -51.93
CA GLU A 685 -26.73 -53.45 -51.83
C GLU A 685 -28.09 -54.13 -51.95
N GLU A 686 -29.10 -53.68 -51.19
CA GLU A 686 -30.52 -54.08 -51.33
C GLU A 686 -31.01 -53.94 -52.77
N LEU A 687 -30.68 -52.82 -53.44
CA LEU A 687 -31.01 -52.62 -54.85
C LEU A 687 -30.30 -53.63 -55.77
N ILE A 688 -29.05 -53.99 -55.49
CA ILE A 688 -28.34 -55.05 -56.23
C ILE A 688 -28.99 -56.41 -55.98
N GLU A 689 -29.44 -56.70 -54.77
CA GLU A 689 -30.13 -57.96 -54.44
C GLU A 689 -31.51 -58.06 -55.07
N ALA A 690 -32.34 -57.01 -54.99
CA ALA A 690 -33.61 -56.93 -55.70
C ALA A 690 -33.45 -57.07 -57.23
N ASN A 691 -32.38 -56.54 -57.82
CA ASN A 691 -32.04 -56.77 -59.22
C ASN A 691 -31.61 -58.22 -59.51
N ARG A 692 -30.85 -58.87 -58.61
CA ARG A 692 -30.52 -60.31 -58.72
C ARG A 692 -31.78 -61.17 -58.65
N GLU A 693 -32.69 -60.88 -57.72
CA GLU A 693 -33.97 -61.59 -57.58
C GLU A 693 -34.85 -61.41 -58.82
N SER A 694 -35.01 -60.17 -59.29
CA SER A 694 -35.76 -59.85 -60.52
C SER A 694 -35.23 -60.66 -61.72
N LEU A 695 -33.91 -60.73 -61.89
CA LEU A 695 -33.25 -61.51 -62.94
C LEU A 695 -33.37 -63.03 -62.75
N VAL A 696 -33.50 -63.53 -61.52
CA VAL A 696 -33.85 -64.94 -61.24
C VAL A 696 -35.32 -65.22 -61.59
N TRP A 697 -36.24 -64.31 -61.27
CA TRP A 697 -37.65 -64.40 -61.64
C TRP A 697 -37.86 -64.33 -63.15
N GLU A 698 -37.13 -63.48 -63.86
CA GLU A 698 -37.13 -63.43 -65.34
C GLU A 698 -36.66 -64.76 -65.95
N LYS A 699 -35.55 -65.33 -65.45
CA LYS A 699 -35.07 -66.67 -65.86
C LYS A 699 -36.09 -67.77 -65.59
N ARG A 700 -36.75 -67.76 -64.42
CA ARG A 700 -37.83 -68.70 -64.07
C ARG A 700 -39.02 -68.54 -65.03
N LEU A 701 -39.42 -67.31 -65.35
CA LEU A 701 -40.51 -67.03 -66.29
C LEU A 701 -40.18 -67.55 -67.71
N ILE A 702 -38.97 -67.31 -68.20
CA ILE A 702 -38.48 -67.83 -69.48
C ILE A 702 -38.54 -69.37 -69.51
N MET A 703 -38.08 -70.03 -68.44
CA MET A 703 -38.11 -71.50 -68.31
C MET A 703 -39.55 -72.05 -68.29
N VAL A 704 -40.47 -71.40 -67.56
CA VAL A 704 -41.89 -71.78 -67.53
C VAL A 704 -42.55 -71.58 -68.90
N LEU A 705 -42.19 -70.53 -69.64
CA LEU A 705 -42.66 -70.31 -71.02
C LEU A 705 -42.14 -71.37 -71.99
N GLN A 706 -40.89 -71.84 -71.82
CA GLN A 706 -40.32 -72.95 -72.60
C GLN A 706 -41.01 -74.28 -72.30
N LEU A 707 -41.19 -74.64 -71.02
CA LEU A 707 -41.92 -75.86 -70.61
C LEU A 707 -43.38 -75.83 -71.11
N LYS A 708 -44.05 -74.69 -71.02
CA LYS A 708 -45.42 -74.48 -71.54
C LYS A 708 -45.51 -74.58 -73.07
N LYS A 709 -44.40 -74.41 -73.79
CA LYS A 709 -44.32 -74.69 -75.24
C LYS A 709 -44.18 -76.19 -75.50
N GLN A 710 -43.28 -76.87 -74.79
CA GLN A 710 -43.08 -78.32 -74.91
C GLN A 710 -44.37 -79.12 -74.60
N ILE A 711 -45.06 -78.81 -73.51
CA ILE A 711 -46.33 -79.48 -73.14
C ILE A 711 -47.40 -79.29 -74.23
N LYS A 712 -47.41 -78.15 -74.94
CA LYS A 712 -48.32 -77.92 -76.07
C LYS A 712 -47.93 -78.70 -77.33
N GLU A 713 -46.66 -79.02 -77.49
CA GLU A 713 -46.14 -79.83 -78.60
C GLU A 713 -46.46 -81.32 -78.37
N GLU A 714 -46.35 -81.82 -77.14
CA GLU A 714 -46.78 -83.17 -76.74
C GLU A 714 -48.31 -83.39 -76.83
N GLN A 715 -49.11 -82.36 -76.56
CA GLN A 715 -50.58 -82.42 -76.59
C GLN A 715 -51.20 -82.18 -77.98
N ALA A 716 -50.39 -81.96 -79.01
CA ALA A 716 -50.88 -81.80 -80.39
C ALA A 716 -51.38 -83.12 -80.99
N GLU A 717 -52.13 -83.06 -82.09
CA GLU A 717 -52.71 -84.26 -82.76
C GLU A 717 -51.67 -85.25 -83.31
N GLY A 718 -50.40 -84.85 -83.42
CA GLY A 718 -49.27 -85.71 -83.75
C GLY A 718 -48.52 -86.31 -82.55
N GLY A 719 -48.92 -86.00 -81.31
CA GLY A 719 -48.28 -86.47 -80.08
C GLY A 719 -48.71 -87.88 -79.66
N GLU A 720 -47.83 -88.59 -78.96
CA GLU A 720 -48.03 -90.01 -78.58
C GLU A 720 -49.34 -90.26 -77.82
N VAL A 721 -49.69 -89.33 -76.91
CA VAL A 721 -50.92 -89.36 -76.08
C VAL A 721 -52.21 -89.33 -76.92
N GLY A 722 -52.17 -88.75 -78.13
CA GLY A 722 -53.29 -88.76 -79.06
C GLY A 722 -53.55 -90.15 -79.64
N THR A 723 -52.48 -90.88 -79.95
CA THR A 723 -52.56 -92.19 -80.65
C THR A 723 -53.19 -93.28 -79.79
N MET A 724 -52.84 -93.36 -78.49
CA MET A 724 -53.35 -94.39 -77.58
C MET A 724 -54.88 -94.36 -77.42
N LYS A 725 -55.52 -93.19 -77.52
CA LYS A 725 -56.96 -93.04 -77.24
C LYS A 725 -57.86 -93.69 -78.29
N PHE A 726 -57.39 -93.85 -79.53
CA PHE A 726 -58.19 -94.42 -80.61
C PHE A 726 -58.35 -95.95 -80.51
N GLU A 727 -57.35 -96.68 -80.04
CA GLU A 727 -57.39 -98.16 -80.04
C GLU A 727 -58.36 -98.73 -79.00
N ILE A 728 -58.47 -98.08 -77.83
CA ILE A 728 -59.32 -98.51 -76.71
C ILE A 728 -60.80 -98.64 -77.13
N HIS A 729 -61.29 -97.73 -77.98
CA HIS A 729 -62.67 -97.73 -78.42
C HIS A 729 -63.01 -98.95 -79.31
N ARG A 730 -62.04 -99.49 -80.06
CA ARG A 730 -62.26 -100.58 -81.03
C ARG A 730 -62.62 -101.91 -80.37
N MET A 731 -62.19 -102.16 -79.13
CA MET A 731 -62.44 -103.42 -78.43
C MET A 731 -63.85 -103.54 -77.82
N GLN A 732 -64.46 -102.42 -77.43
CA GLN A 732 -65.70 -102.43 -76.62
C GLN A 732 -66.92 -103.01 -77.36
N VAL A 733 -66.98 -102.85 -78.69
CA VAL A 733 -68.15 -103.24 -79.52
C VAL A 733 -68.35 -104.76 -79.59
N ARG A 734 -67.27 -105.55 -79.47
CA ARG A 734 -67.30 -107.00 -79.76
C ARG A 734 -68.06 -107.84 -78.71
N LEU A 735 -68.24 -107.32 -77.50
CA LEU A 735 -68.80 -108.07 -76.36
C LEU A 735 -70.34 -108.19 -76.39
N GLY A 736 -71.03 -107.26 -77.07
CA GLY A 736 -72.50 -107.16 -77.00
C GLY A 736 -73.30 -108.23 -77.75
N GLN A 737 -72.68 -108.98 -78.67
CA GLN A 737 -73.41 -109.86 -79.60
C GLN A 737 -73.69 -111.26 -79.04
N LEU A 738 -72.87 -111.77 -78.10
CA LEU A 738 -72.97 -113.15 -77.60
C LEU A 738 -74.18 -113.42 -76.68
N LYS A 739 -74.72 -112.41 -75.99
CA LYS A 739 -75.70 -112.62 -74.91
C LYS A 739 -77.14 -112.93 -75.34
N LYS A 740 -77.48 -112.88 -76.64
CA LYS A 740 -78.89 -113.00 -77.10
C LYS A 740 -79.33 -114.40 -77.56
N ALA A 741 -78.46 -115.41 -77.49
CA ALA A 741 -78.76 -116.76 -78.00
C ALA A 741 -79.28 -117.75 -76.95
N GLN A 742 -79.13 -117.45 -75.66
CA GLN A 742 -79.23 -118.45 -74.58
C GLN A 742 -80.65 -118.61 -73.98
N ASP A 743 -81.43 -117.54 -73.90
CA ASP A 743 -82.63 -117.49 -73.04
C ASP A 743 -83.84 -118.31 -73.57
N LYS A 744 -83.82 -118.77 -74.82
CA LYS A 744 -85.01 -119.26 -75.51
C LYS A 744 -85.29 -120.76 -75.38
N LEU A 745 -84.43 -121.52 -74.68
CA LEU A 745 -84.52 -122.98 -74.55
C LEU A 745 -84.93 -123.47 -73.15
N LEU A 746 -85.04 -122.56 -72.17
CA LEU A 746 -85.18 -122.90 -70.75
C LEU A 746 -86.63 -122.97 -70.23
N HIS A 747 -87.62 -122.53 -71.02
CA HIS A 747 -88.95 -122.19 -70.50
C HIS A 747 -89.93 -123.39 -70.40
N ASP A 748 -89.91 -124.32 -71.37
CA ASP A 748 -91.02 -125.26 -71.57
C ASP A 748 -90.97 -126.53 -70.71
N LEU A 749 -89.84 -126.84 -70.05
CA LEU A 749 -89.65 -128.09 -69.28
C LEU A 749 -89.81 -127.94 -67.75
N GLN A 750 -89.83 -126.72 -67.21
CA GLN A 750 -89.78 -126.51 -65.75
C GLN A 750 -91.11 -126.78 -65.01
N HIS A 751 -92.25 -126.73 -65.71
CA HIS A 751 -93.54 -126.49 -65.04
C HIS A 751 -94.15 -127.69 -64.28
N CYS A 752 -93.69 -128.92 -64.51
CA CYS A 752 -94.30 -130.14 -63.95
C CYS A 752 -93.51 -130.84 -62.84
N LEU A 753 -92.18 -130.75 -62.82
CA LEU A 753 -91.33 -131.39 -61.79
C LEU A 753 -91.26 -130.56 -60.49
N SER A 754 -91.28 -129.24 -60.63
CA SER A 754 -91.24 -128.23 -59.56
C SER A 754 -92.14 -128.50 -58.33
N ARG A 755 -93.26 -129.21 -58.51
CA ARG A 755 -94.26 -129.43 -57.45
C ARG A 755 -94.00 -130.63 -56.53
N ARG A 756 -93.02 -131.50 -56.82
CA ARG A 756 -92.67 -132.64 -55.94
C ARG A 756 -91.31 -132.50 -55.23
N GLU A 757 -90.31 -131.90 -55.89
CA GLU A 757 -89.02 -131.56 -55.25
C GLU A 757 -89.19 -130.53 -54.11
N ALA A 758 -90.15 -129.60 -54.24
CA ALA A 758 -90.41 -128.54 -53.26
C ALA A 758 -90.80 -129.03 -51.84
N ILE A 759 -91.17 -130.30 -51.67
CA ILE A 759 -91.53 -130.88 -50.36
C ILE A 759 -90.32 -131.54 -49.68
N VAL A 760 -89.33 -132.02 -50.45
CA VAL A 760 -88.09 -132.59 -49.89
C VAL A 760 -87.09 -131.48 -49.58
N ASN A 761 -86.89 -130.54 -50.51
CA ASN A 761 -85.94 -129.43 -50.37
C ASN A 761 -86.29 -128.47 -49.21
N THR A 762 -87.51 -128.53 -48.66
CA THR A 762 -87.91 -127.74 -47.49
C THR A 762 -87.50 -128.34 -46.13
N ALA A 763 -87.05 -129.61 -46.11
CA ALA A 763 -86.43 -130.23 -44.93
C ALA A 763 -84.94 -129.85 -44.84
N GLU A 764 -84.16 -130.17 -45.89
CA GLU A 764 -82.70 -129.96 -45.94
C GLU A 764 -82.30 -128.47 -45.81
N ALA A 765 -83.14 -127.55 -46.27
CA ALA A 765 -82.88 -126.11 -46.21
C ALA A 765 -82.88 -125.50 -44.80
N ARG A 766 -83.21 -126.26 -43.74
CA ARG A 766 -83.17 -125.78 -42.34
C ARG A 766 -81.80 -125.87 -41.67
N GLU A 767 -80.89 -126.71 -42.16
CA GLU A 767 -79.65 -127.03 -41.44
C GLU A 767 -78.45 -126.14 -41.81
N LYS A 768 -78.45 -125.55 -43.01
CA LYS A 768 -77.30 -124.79 -43.55
C LYS A 768 -77.45 -123.26 -43.41
N ARG A 769 -77.43 -122.73 -42.19
CA ARG A 769 -77.41 -121.28 -41.90
C ARG A 769 -76.41 -120.81 -40.81
N THR A 770 -75.23 -121.42 -40.72
CA THR A 770 -74.17 -120.99 -39.78
C THR A 770 -72.75 -121.11 -40.38
N LYS A 771 -72.36 -120.15 -41.24
CA LYS A 771 -70.96 -119.69 -41.48
C LYS A 771 -70.96 -118.60 -42.57
N GLY A 772 -70.26 -117.49 -42.34
CA GLY A 772 -70.23 -116.34 -43.26
C GLY A 772 -69.65 -115.07 -42.66
N ALA A 773 -68.48 -115.16 -42.01
CA ALA A 773 -67.91 -114.09 -41.19
C ALA A 773 -66.40 -113.85 -41.40
N VAL A 774 -65.79 -114.41 -42.45
CA VAL A 774 -64.32 -114.44 -42.62
C VAL A 774 -63.84 -113.45 -43.69
N ASP A 775 -64.40 -113.48 -44.89
CA ASP A 775 -63.89 -112.69 -46.04
C ASP A 775 -64.02 -111.17 -45.89
N GLN A 776 -64.94 -110.71 -45.02
CA GLN A 776 -65.22 -109.28 -44.84
C GLN A 776 -64.26 -108.59 -43.87
N THR A 777 -63.34 -109.32 -43.23
CA THR A 777 -62.31 -108.74 -42.35
C THR A 777 -61.08 -108.25 -43.14
N ARG A 778 -60.54 -109.08 -44.05
CA ARG A 778 -59.28 -108.82 -44.77
C ARG A 778 -59.30 -107.50 -45.54
N MET A 779 -60.31 -107.28 -46.39
CA MET A 779 -60.42 -106.06 -47.20
C MET A 779 -60.61 -104.79 -46.35
N ASN A 780 -61.15 -104.92 -45.13
CA ASN A 780 -61.27 -103.80 -44.18
C ASN A 780 -59.96 -103.48 -43.45
N PHE A 781 -59.00 -104.41 -43.36
CA PHE A 781 -57.68 -104.11 -42.80
C PHE A 781 -56.77 -103.43 -43.83
N GLU A 782 -56.73 -103.92 -45.07
CA GLU A 782 -55.94 -103.30 -46.15
C GLU A 782 -56.38 -101.85 -46.39
N ARG A 783 -57.70 -101.57 -46.45
CA ARG A 783 -58.20 -100.18 -46.59
C ARG A 783 -57.89 -99.29 -45.39
N LYS A 784 -57.93 -99.83 -44.16
CA LYS A 784 -57.51 -99.08 -42.96
C LYS A 784 -56.02 -98.75 -42.99
N LEU A 785 -55.18 -99.65 -43.50
CA LEU A 785 -53.74 -99.43 -43.63
C LEU A 785 -53.43 -98.28 -44.61
N GLU A 786 -54.09 -98.27 -45.77
CA GLU A 786 -53.99 -97.17 -46.75
C GLU A 786 -54.53 -95.84 -46.17
N GLU A 787 -55.69 -95.87 -45.52
CA GLU A 787 -56.28 -94.73 -44.82
C GLU A 787 -55.36 -94.17 -43.71
N THR A 788 -54.64 -95.03 -42.97
CA THR A 788 -53.67 -94.57 -41.95
C THR A 788 -52.39 -94.00 -42.56
N ARG A 789 -51.93 -94.52 -43.71
CA ARG A 789 -50.76 -93.97 -44.42
C ARG A 789 -51.04 -92.62 -45.05
N LEU A 790 -52.25 -92.42 -45.59
CA LEU A 790 -52.69 -91.11 -46.08
C LEU A 790 -52.82 -90.12 -44.91
N ARG A 791 -53.54 -90.48 -43.84
CA ARG A 791 -53.62 -89.66 -42.62
C ARG A 791 -52.26 -89.33 -42.04
N HIS A 792 -51.28 -90.25 -42.05
CA HIS A 792 -49.95 -89.96 -41.53
C HIS A 792 -49.20 -88.93 -42.39
N LYS A 793 -49.36 -88.95 -43.72
CA LYS A 793 -48.80 -87.93 -44.62
C LYS A 793 -49.53 -86.59 -44.55
N GLU A 794 -50.85 -86.61 -44.33
CA GLU A 794 -51.64 -85.42 -44.07
C GLU A 794 -51.21 -84.79 -42.74
N ILE A 795 -51.14 -85.56 -41.66
CA ILE A 795 -50.64 -85.13 -40.34
C ILE A 795 -49.18 -84.67 -40.41
N GLN A 796 -48.30 -85.29 -41.21
CA GLN A 796 -46.93 -84.79 -41.39
C GLN A 796 -46.87 -83.44 -42.10
N LYS A 797 -47.76 -83.20 -43.09
CA LYS A 797 -47.90 -81.86 -43.69
C LYS A 797 -48.51 -80.86 -42.73
N GLU A 798 -49.53 -81.25 -41.97
CA GLU A 798 -50.11 -80.40 -40.92
C GLU A 798 -49.06 -80.07 -39.85
N ILE A 799 -48.14 -80.98 -39.52
CA ILE A 799 -47.00 -80.72 -38.62
C ILE A 799 -45.96 -79.80 -39.27
N GLU A 800 -45.65 -79.95 -40.56
CA GLU A 800 -44.74 -79.05 -41.28
C GLU A 800 -45.33 -77.62 -41.43
N GLU A 801 -46.63 -77.51 -41.74
CA GLU A 801 -47.35 -76.23 -41.81
C GLU A 801 -47.51 -75.60 -40.42
N VAL A 802 -47.89 -76.37 -39.39
CA VAL A 802 -47.93 -75.88 -38.00
C VAL A 802 -46.55 -75.51 -37.48
N ALA A 803 -45.47 -76.21 -37.86
CA ALA A 803 -44.12 -75.80 -37.50
C ALA A 803 -43.68 -74.52 -38.23
N ALA A 804 -44.05 -74.35 -39.50
CA ALA A 804 -43.80 -73.11 -40.24
C ALA A 804 -44.61 -71.93 -39.65
N ASP A 805 -45.86 -72.16 -39.25
CA ASP A 805 -46.72 -71.17 -38.60
C ASP A 805 -46.33 -70.91 -37.14
N LEU A 806 -45.74 -71.88 -36.43
CA LEU A 806 -45.13 -71.68 -35.12
C LEU A 806 -43.91 -70.75 -35.24
N ASN A 807 -43.02 -70.98 -36.22
CA ASN A 807 -41.87 -70.10 -36.48
C ASN A 807 -42.31 -68.68 -36.87
N LYS A 808 -43.39 -68.53 -37.66
CA LYS A 808 -44.00 -67.22 -37.95
C LYS A 808 -44.56 -66.58 -36.68
N ALA A 809 -45.31 -67.33 -35.86
CA ALA A 809 -45.88 -66.84 -34.61
C ALA A 809 -44.79 -66.47 -33.59
N GLU A 810 -43.67 -67.18 -33.55
CA GLU A 810 -42.50 -66.83 -32.71
C GLU A 810 -41.83 -65.53 -33.19
N LEU A 811 -41.66 -65.35 -34.51
CA LEU A 811 -41.18 -64.09 -35.10
C LEU A 811 -42.17 -62.93 -34.88
N GLU A 812 -43.47 -63.17 -35.01
CA GLU A 812 -44.52 -62.18 -34.72
C GLU A 812 -44.60 -61.86 -33.22
N VAL A 813 -44.34 -62.82 -32.33
CA VAL A 813 -44.22 -62.61 -30.88
C VAL A 813 -42.93 -61.85 -30.54
N GLU A 814 -41.81 -62.08 -31.23
CA GLU A 814 -40.60 -61.26 -31.07
C GLU A 814 -40.80 -59.82 -31.55
N LEU A 815 -41.41 -59.63 -32.72
CA LEU A 815 -41.76 -58.31 -33.25
C LEU A 815 -42.75 -57.61 -32.32
N SER A 816 -43.78 -58.31 -31.84
CA SER A 816 -44.73 -57.80 -30.86
C SER A 816 -44.06 -57.47 -29.52
N ARG A 817 -43.08 -58.26 -29.06
CA ARG A 817 -42.30 -57.95 -27.84
C ARG A 817 -41.42 -56.72 -28.02
N LYS A 818 -40.77 -56.55 -29.18
CA LYS A 818 -39.99 -55.36 -29.52
C LYS A 818 -40.89 -54.12 -29.59
N GLN A 819 -42.08 -54.24 -30.21
CA GLN A 819 -43.10 -53.19 -30.22
C GLN A 819 -43.64 -52.88 -28.82
N ILE A 820 -43.91 -53.89 -27.98
CA ILE A 820 -44.33 -53.69 -26.58
C ILE A 820 -43.24 -52.97 -25.79
N GLN A 821 -41.97 -53.36 -25.88
CA GLN A 821 -40.86 -52.67 -25.20
C GLN A 821 -40.67 -51.22 -25.69
N GLN A 822 -40.94 -50.95 -26.96
CA GLN A 822 -40.93 -49.59 -27.49
C GLN A 822 -42.12 -48.78 -26.99
N ILE A 823 -43.34 -49.34 -27.02
CA ILE A 823 -44.56 -48.74 -26.46
C ILE A 823 -44.41 -48.53 -24.95
N GLU A 824 -43.74 -49.40 -24.20
CA GLU A 824 -43.46 -49.25 -22.76
C GLU A 824 -42.53 -48.07 -22.49
N LYS A 825 -41.49 -47.85 -23.33
CA LYS A 825 -40.64 -46.66 -23.28
C LYS A 825 -41.42 -45.39 -23.64
N GLU A 826 -42.16 -45.41 -24.73
CA GLU A 826 -43.02 -44.28 -25.16
C GLU A 826 -44.06 -43.95 -24.07
N VAL A 827 -44.66 -44.96 -23.42
CA VAL A 827 -45.58 -44.81 -22.29
C VAL A 827 -44.88 -44.24 -21.05
N GLU A 828 -43.63 -44.59 -20.77
CA GLU A 828 -42.88 -44.01 -19.64
C GLU A 828 -42.46 -42.56 -19.91
N GLU A 829 -42.04 -42.24 -21.14
CA GLU A 829 -41.80 -40.86 -21.59
C GLU A 829 -43.08 -40.03 -21.55
N ILE A 830 -44.22 -40.60 -21.98
CA ILE A 830 -45.55 -39.99 -21.89
C ILE A 830 -45.95 -39.79 -20.42
N LYS A 831 -45.71 -40.74 -19.51
CA LYS A 831 -45.94 -40.53 -18.06
C LYS A 831 -45.11 -39.37 -17.53
N GLN A 832 -43.81 -39.34 -17.80
CA GLN A 832 -42.94 -38.24 -17.37
C GLN A 832 -43.39 -36.89 -17.95
N ARG A 833 -43.86 -36.87 -19.20
CA ARG A 833 -44.43 -35.68 -19.85
C ARG A 833 -45.78 -35.30 -19.23
N ILE A 834 -46.60 -36.26 -18.81
CA ILE A 834 -47.86 -36.04 -18.08
C ILE A 834 -47.59 -35.46 -16.68
N GLU A 835 -46.63 -35.97 -15.92
CA GLU A 835 -46.30 -35.38 -14.61
C GLU A 835 -45.70 -33.97 -14.73
N ARG A 836 -44.85 -33.72 -15.75
CA ARG A 836 -44.38 -32.35 -16.05
C ARG A 836 -45.55 -31.43 -16.41
N THR A 837 -46.38 -31.81 -17.36
CA THR A 837 -47.54 -30.98 -17.78
C THR A 837 -48.62 -30.83 -16.70
N LYS A 838 -48.81 -31.80 -15.80
CA LYS A 838 -49.61 -31.63 -14.58
C LYS A 838 -49.02 -30.54 -13.68
N HIS A 839 -47.71 -30.56 -13.45
CA HIS A 839 -47.03 -29.56 -12.63
C HIS A 839 -47.12 -28.16 -13.26
N ASP A 840 -46.90 -28.06 -14.58
CA ASP A 840 -47.05 -26.81 -15.35
C ASP A 840 -48.49 -26.29 -15.30
N VAL A 841 -49.49 -27.18 -15.44
CA VAL A 841 -50.92 -26.83 -15.31
C VAL A 841 -51.26 -26.39 -13.90
N GLU A 842 -50.74 -27.06 -12.86
CA GLU A 842 -51.04 -26.69 -11.47
C GLU A 842 -50.43 -25.33 -11.10
N ILE A 843 -49.24 -25.01 -11.62
CA ILE A 843 -48.63 -23.67 -11.55
C ILE A 843 -49.52 -22.65 -12.30
N ALA A 844 -49.87 -22.93 -13.56
CA ALA A 844 -50.67 -22.04 -14.39
C ALA A 844 -52.07 -21.78 -13.81
N GLU A 845 -52.67 -22.78 -13.15
CA GLU A 845 -53.89 -22.59 -12.35
C GLU A 845 -53.66 -21.64 -11.18
N THR A 846 -52.57 -21.76 -10.42
CA THR A 846 -52.30 -20.83 -9.30
C THR A 846 -52.13 -19.38 -9.78
N GLU A 847 -51.50 -19.19 -10.95
CA GLU A 847 -51.30 -17.87 -11.55
C GLU A 847 -52.58 -17.31 -12.17
N ASN A 848 -53.40 -18.18 -12.78
CA ASN A 848 -54.70 -17.81 -13.33
C ASN A 848 -55.71 -17.48 -12.23
N GLU A 849 -55.78 -18.26 -11.14
CA GLU A 849 -56.59 -17.93 -9.95
C GLU A 849 -56.17 -16.58 -9.33
N LYS A 850 -54.86 -16.34 -9.19
CA LYS A 850 -54.31 -15.06 -8.72
C LYS A 850 -54.71 -13.90 -9.64
N SER A 851 -54.57 -14.10 -10.96
CA SER A 851 -54.92 -13.10 -11.99
C SER A 851 -56.43 -12.85 -12.06
N LEU A 852 -57.24 -13.89 -11.86
CA LEU A 852 -58.70 -13.83 -11.76
C LEU A 852 -59.12 -13.12 -10.48
N GLY A 853 -58.48 -13.38 -9.32
CA GLY A 853 -58.72 -12.65 -8.08
C GLY A 853 -58.41 -11.16 -8.20
N ILE A 854 -57.30 -10.80 -8.84
CA ILE A 854 -56.93 -9.42 -9.18
C ILE A 854 -57.94 -8.80 -10.17
N THR A 855 -58.46 -9.58 -11.11
CA THR A 855 -59.45 -9.11 -12.10
C THR A 855 -60.84 -8.95 -11.51
N LEU A 856 -61.29 -9.87 -10.65
CA LEU A 856 -62.57 -9.80 -9.95
C LEU A 856 -62.59 -8.66 -8.93
N THR A 857 -61.48 -8.39 -8.23
CA THR A 857 -61.40 -7.20 -7.35
C THR A 857 -61.42 -5.90 -8.16
N LYS A 858 -60.72 -5.83 -9.30
CA LYS A 858 -60.83 -4.70 -10.25
C LYS A 858 -62.25 -4.54 -10.82
N GLN A 859 -62.92 -5.63 -11.21
CA GLN A 859 -64.31 -5.61 -11.73
C GLN A 859 -65.33 -5.23 -10.66
N LYS A 860 -65.20 -5.72 -9.43
CA LYS A 860 -66.04 -5.30 -8.29
C LYS A 860 -65.85 -3.81 -8.00
N LYS A 861 -64.60 -3.33 -7.98
CA LYS A 861 -64.27 -1.91 -7.84
C LYS A 861 -64.84 -1.05 -8.97
N LEU A 862 -64.79 -1.53 -10.22
CA LEU A 862 -65.44 -0.90 -11.37
C LEU A 862 -66.98 -0.87 -11.19
N GLY A 863 -67.58 -1.97 -10.73
CA GLY A 863 -69.01 -2.06 -10.42
C GLY A 863 -69.45 -1.04 -9.39
N PHE A 864 -68.73 -0.94 -8.26
CA PHE A 864 -68.96 0.10 -7.24
C PHE A 864 -68.89 1.52 -7.83
N TYR A 865 -67.88 1.83 -8.67
CA TYR A 865 -67.81 3.13 -9.37
C TYR A 865 -68.94 3.34 -10.39
N ILE A 866 -69.42 2.28 -11.04
CA ILE A 866 -70.55 2.34 -11.99
C ILE A 866 -71.87 2.59 -11.25
N ASP A 867 -72.13 1.95 -10.11
CA ASP A 867 -73.36 2.20 -9.34
C ASP A 867 -73.33 3.57 -8.66
N LEU A 868 -72.17 4.01 -8.13
CA LEU A 868 -71.94 5.39 -7.67
C LEU A 868 -72.21 6.42 -8.78
N SER A 869 -71.69 6.21 -10.01
CA SER A 869 -71.95 7.13 -11.13
C SER A 869 -73.40 7.11 -11.64
N LYS A 870 -74.17 6.06 -11.31
CA LYS A 870 -75.63 5.97 -11.53
C LYS A 870 -76.47 6.48 -10.35
N GLY A 871 -75.84 7.09 -9.34
CA GLY A 871 -76.52 7.64 -8.16
C GLY A 871 -77.07 6.59 -7.18
N LYS A 872 -76.71 5.31 -7.35
CA LYS A 872 -77.02 4.28 -6.36
C LYS A 872 -75.91 4.28 -5.30
N GLN A 873 -76.26 4.52 -4.05
CA GLN A 873 -75.34 4.23 -2.95
C GLN A 873 -75.18 2.71 -2.80
N PRO A 874 -73.96 2.16 -2.86
CA PRO A 874 -73.70 0.79 -2.41
C PRO A 874 -74.00 0.67 -0.91
N TYR A 875 -74.36 -0.54 -0.46
CA TYR A 875 -74.60 -0.79 0.97
C TYR A 875 -73.27 -0.91 1.72
N ILE A 876 -72.75 0.23 2.18
CA ILE A 876 -71.57 0.31 3.06
C ILE A 876 -72.03 -0.01 4.49
N LEU A 877 -71.47 -1.05 5.09
CA LEU A 877 -71.84 -1.52 6.44
C LEU A 877 -71.47 -0.54 7.58
N TYR A 878 -70.58 0.42 7.32
CA TYR A 878 -70.03 1.34 8.31
C TYR A 878 -69.98 2.77 7.73
N CYS A 879 -70.91 3.64 8.15
CA CYS A 879 -71.08 4.98 7.56
C CYS A 879 -70.30 6.10 8.26
N SER A 880 -69.08 5.86 8.75
CA SER A 880 -68.22 6.90 9.35
C SER A 880 -66.75 6.53 9.37
N ASP A 881 -65.87 7.46 8.97
CA ASP A 881 -64.40 7.27 9.01
C ASP A 881 -63.87 6.89 10.41
N LYS A 882 -64.59 7.28 11.48
CA LYS A 882 -64.24 6.95 12.86
C LYS A 882 -64.49 5.48 13.23
N THR A 883 -65.28 4.74 12.45
CA THR A 883 -65.51 3.30 12.64
C THR A 883 -64.90 2.45 11.51
N ILE A 884 -64.81 2.99 10.29
CA ILE A 884 -64.15 2.33 9.14
C ILE A 884 -62.69 2.02 9.45
N ASN A 885 -61.90 3.01 9.89
CA ASN A 885 -60.46 2.85 10.07
C ASN A 885 -60.06 1.78 11.11
N PRO A 886 -60.59 1.76 12.36
CA PRO A 886 -60.21 0.74 13.33
C PRO A 886 -60.67 -0.69 12.94
N GLU A 887 -61.78 -0.84 12.22
CA GLU A 887 -62.20 -2.16 11.73
C GLU A 887 -61.35 -2.62 10.53
N LEU A 888 -60.92 -1.70 9.68
CA LEU A 888 -59.94 -1.95 8.62
C LEU A 888 -58.57 -2.32 9.19
N GLU A 889 -58.16 -1.74 10.32
CA GLU A 889 -56.93 -2.11 11.03
C GLU A 889 -57.03 -3.51 11.65
N LYS A 890 -58.12 -3.85 12.35
CA LYS A 890 -58.35 -5.23 12.80
C LYS A 890 -58.37 -6.24 11.64
N GLN A 891 -58.96 -5.89 10.49
CA GLN A 891 -58.94 -6.78 9.31
C GLN A 891 -57.52 -6.95 8.77
N LYS A 892 -56.67 -5.91 8.79
CA LYS A 892 -55.25 -6.03 8.43
C LYS A 892 -54.47 -6.88 9.43
N GLU A 893 -54.73 -6.76 10.73
CA GLU A 893 -54.11 -7.59 11.78
C GLU A 893 -54.55 -9.06 11.68
N LEU A 894 -55.84 -9.34 11.51
CA LEU A 894 -56.35 -10.69 11.27
C LEU A 894 -55.76 -11.28 9.99
N ASN A 895 -55.65 -10.49 8.92
CA ASN A 895 -55.04 -10.94 7.67
C ASN A 895 -53.53 -11.17 7.81
N SER A 896 -52.79 -10.33 8.54
CA SER A 896 -51.35 -10.55 8.78
C SER A 896 -51.10 -11.78 9.67
N ILE A 897 -51.96 -12.04 10.66
CA ILE A 897 -51.95 -13.28 11.44
C ILE A 897 -52.23 -14.49 10.55
N LEU A 898 -53.25 -14.44 9.69
CA LEU A 898 -53.57 -15.52 8.75
C LEU A 898 -52.45 -15.77 7.73
N ILE A 899 -51.85 -14.71 7.19
CA ILE A 899 -50.65 -14.79 6.33
C ILE A 899 -49.50 -15.48 7.07
N THR A 900 -49.27 -15.15 8.35
CA THR A 900 -48.24 -15.78 9.19
C THR A 900 -48.53 -17.25 9.50
N VAL A 901 -49.82 -17.62 9.66
CA VAL A 901 -50.24 -19.02 9.83
C VAL A 901 -50.03 -19.81 8.53
N VAL A 902 -50.45 -19.27 7.39
CA VAL A 902 -50.26 -19.92 6.08
C VAL A 902 -48.77 -20.09 5.75
N GLN A 903 -47.94 -19.10 6.10
CA GLN A 903 -46.47 -19.20 5.97
C GLN A 903 -45.86 -20.33 6.80
N LYS A 904 -46.40 -20.63 7.99
CA LYS A 904 -45.97 -21.80 8.78
C LYS A 904 -46.44 -23.10 8.15
N THR A 905 -47.68 -23.18 7.67
CA THR A 905 -48.19 -24.40 7.03
C THR A 905 -47.47 -24.78 5.72
N PHE A 906 -46.78 -23.86 5.04
CA PHE A 906 -45.86 -24.22 3.95
C PHE A 906 -44.69 -25.09 4.41
N VAL A 907 -44.18 -24.85 5.63
CA VAL A 907 -43.07 -25.61 6.23
C VAL A 907 -43.57 -26.92 6.81
N ASP A 908 -44.73 -26.89 7.46
CA ASP A 908 -45.33 -28.07 8.09
C ASP A 908 -45.87 -29.10 7.06
N PHE A 909 -46.30 -28.66 5.86
CA PHE A 909 -46.92 -29.52 4.85
C PHE A 909 -46.47 -29.23 3.40
N PRO A 910 -45.23 -29.59 3.01
CA PRO A 910 -44.70 -29.34 1.67
C PRO A 910 -45.53 -29.95 0.52
N GLU A 911 -46.14 -31.12 0.73
CA GLU A 911 -46.94 -31.85 -0.27
C GLU A 911 -48.16 -31.06 -0.80
N ARG A 912 -48.59 -30.01 -0.09
CA ARG A 912 -49.76 -29.19 -0.46
C ARG A 912 -49.40 -27.73 -0.73
N TYR A 913 -48.13 -27.46 -1.03
CA TYR A 913 -47.59 -26.12 -1.26
C TYR A 913 -48.45 -25.29 -2.23
N GLN A 914 -48.88 -25.86 -3.37
CA GLN A 914 -49.68 -25.12 -4.36
C GLN A 914 -51.07 -24.70 -3.84
N HIS A 915 -51.75 -25.54 -3.05
CA HIS A 915 -53.03 -25.17 -2.43
C HIS A 915 -52.86 -24.05 -1.39
N PHE A 916 -51.83 -24.15 -0.54
CA PHE A 916 -51.52 -23.08 0.41
C PHE A 916 -51.05 -21.81 -0.31
N LEU A 917 -50.43 -21.91 -1.48
CA LEU A 917 -50.01 -20.77 -2.31
C LEU A 917 -51.20 -20.07 -2.96
N ARG A 918 -52.22 -20.81 -3.42
CA ARG A 918 -53.52 -20.25 -3.86
C ARG A 918 -54.16 -19.44 -2.73
N ILE A 919 -54.26 -20.01 -1.52
CA ILE A 919 -54.78 -19.33 -0.32
C ILE A 919 -53.95 -18.06 0.01
N TYR A 920 -52.63 -18.19 0.09
CA TYR A 920 -51.69 -17.09 0.34
C TYR A 920 -51.84 -15.94 -0.67
N ASN A 921 -51.96 -16.25 -1.95
CA ASN A 921 -52.23 -15.27 -3.01
C ASN A 921 -53.56 -14.54 -2.78
N THR A 922 -54.63 -15.22 -2.35
CA THR A 922 -55.92 -14.55 -2.06
C THR A 922 -55.88 -13.64 -0.83
N LEU A 923 -55.11 -13.99 0.21
CA LEU A 923 -54.91 -13.17 1.41
C LEU A 923 -54.09 -11.89 1.12
N ILE A 924 -53.13 -11.97 0.19
CA ILE A 924 -52.28 -10.82 -0.19
C ILE A 924 -53.01 -9.82 -1.11
N ILE A 925 -53.98 -10.25 -1.91
CA ILE A 925 -54.76 -9.35 -2.77
C ILE A 925 -55.53 -8.35 -1.89
N PRO A 926 -55.33 -7.01 -2.03
CA PRO A 926 -55.96 -6.03 -1.14
C PRO A 926 -57.50 -6.02 -1.22
N THR A 927 -58.14 -6.73 -0.30
CA THR A 927 -59.59 -6.73 -0.12
C THR A 927 -60.06 -5.43 0.52
N MET A 928 -60.12 -4.35 -0.28
CA MET A 928 -61.00 -3.21 0.04
C MET A 928 -62.46 -3.64 -0.12
N TYR A 929 -62.95 -4.34 0.90
CA TYR A 929 -64.35 -4.66 1.14
C TYR A 929 -64.89 -3.71 2.23
N LEU A 930 -64.98 -2.43 1.88
CA LEU A 930 -65.60 -1.36 2.64
C LEU A 930 -65.94 -0.21 1.68
#